data_AF-A0A7R9QKJ7-F1
#
_entry.id   AF-A0A7R9QKJ7-F1
#
_cell.length_a   1.000
_cell.length_b   1.000
_cell.length_c   1.000
_cell.angle_alpha   90.00
_cell.angle_beta   90.00
_cell.angle_gamma   90.00
#
_symmetry.space_group_name_H-M   'P 1'
#
loop_
_entity.id
_entity.type
_entity.pdbx_description
1 polymer ?
#
loop_
_entity_poly.entity_id
_entity_poly.type
_entity_poly.pdbx_seq_one_letter_code
_entity_poly.pdbx_strand_id
1 'polypeptide(L)'
;MCMRIRLKVVQYLPNGIQHPVLRASGRPAFILEFSATDGVFDDQFKTDSHDIGFMIMCSFGKGYEFTQNDTYPKVIVTAAHSLATRFSPKVGCIRSWDSSPFDANQKGDFLVIVDNMMNLELLFEGWKHTGNETLYDIAVSHANRTLKEHVRKDYSSYHIVDFNHTTGAVISRHQGQGYNNSSTWARGQAWLVNGFTTTYRYTKQKHFLEGAENLAQYYISHLPEDGIAPWDFDVPHDKYPYIPRDSSSAAVAASGLFELFGFTKNEKYLKTAKLIMESLSSDKYRADGKPEYKLPALITTPPVDNQWTAGFYPGVLWHLYNYTKSDEWKQLATTATDAMYNDQFNTWQHDIGFMIMGSYGNGYEFTKNPNYPKIIVNAANHFAKRFNHNVGCTKSWDTPNPNEFLVIVDNMMNLELLFEGWKHSGNKTLYDMAVSHTNVTIREHLRKDYSHFHVVSFNPSTGQVIRKYTATGYADWSCWSLGQAFLVAGLTIAYRYTKADYILKAAEGVSNYFIDKAPADGIPLWDFDVPHDPIHPYIHRDSSAASTAASGLIELFGFTNNTKYLNAFNKIMDSLNSSQYRADGKPEYKIPALIVNGIFGKETDKLPYPSDGSPISAKWNTTPGVKGQWTAGFYPGVLWYLYNYTKSDNWKQLAIKATDGVFDDQFKTDSHDIGFMIMCSFGKGYEFTQNDTYPKVIVTAAHNLATRFSPKVGCIRSWNSSPFDANQKGDFLVIVDNMMNLELLFEGWKHTGNETLYDIAVTHANRTLKEHVRKDYSSYHIVDFNHTTGAVISRLQGQGYNNSSTWARGQAWLVNGFTTTYRYTKQKHFLEAAENLAQYYISHLPEDGIAPWDFDVPHDKYPYIPRDSSSAAVAASGLFELFGFTKNEKYLKTAKLIMESLSSDKYRADGKPEYKLPALIVNATSMGPNAAPGKSDIALTYGDYYFISAVQYLN
;
A
#
# COMPACT_ATOMS: atom_id res chain seq x y z
N MET A 1 -6.68 -4.93 12.28
CA MET A 1 -5.81 -6.11 12.03
C MET A 1 -6.15 -6.66 10.64
N CYS A 2 -5.55 -6.13 9.57
CA CYS A 2 -5.90 -6.49 8.19
C CYS A 2 -5.17 -7.77 7.75
N MET A 3 -5.93 -8.84 7.50
CA MET A 3 -5.45 -10.13 7.02
C MET A 3 -5.22 -10.11 5.50
N ARG A 4 -4.13 -10.70 5.01
CA ARG A 4 -3.89 -10.92 3.57
C ARG A 4 -4.21 -12.38 3.23
N ILE A 5 -4.98 -12.59 2.18
CA ILE A 5 -5.26 -13.91 1.59
C ILE A 5 -4.48 -14.02 0.27
N ARG A 6 -3.76 -15.13 0.06
CA ARG A 6 -3.19 -15.52 -1.24
C ARG A 6 -3.91 -16.76 -1.76
N LEU A 7 -4.40 -16.72 -2.99
CA LEU A 7 -4.89 -17.89 -3.72
C LEU A 7 -3.79 -18.39 -4.65
N LYS A 8 -3.42 -19.67 -4.52
CA LYS A 8 -2.50 -20.36 -5.43
C LYS A 8 -3.22 -21.59 -6.01
N VAL A 9 -3.28 -21.70 -7.34
CA VAL A 9 -3.73 -22.92 -8.02
C VAL A 9 -2.60 -23.94 -7.95
N VAL A 10 -2.84 -25.11 -7.35
CA VAL A 10 -1.90 -26.24 -7.39
C VAL A 10 -2.40 -27.22 -8.44
N GLN A 11 -1.63 -27.41 -9.52
CA GLN A 11 -1.77 -28.58 -10.39
C GLN A 11 -1.31 -29.82 -9.62
N TYR A 12 -2.08 -30.90 -9.73
CA TYR A 12 -1.78 -32.21 -9.12
C TYR A 12 -0.37 -32.69 -9.50
N LEU A 13 0.49 -32.92 -8.50
CA LEU A 13 1.65 -33.81 -8.64
C LEU A 13 1.33 -35.17 -8.01
N PRO A 14 1.81 -36.30 -8.56
CA PRO A 14 1.18 -37.60 -8.31
C PRO A 14 1.44 -38.25 -6.95
N ASN A 15 2.34 -37.74 -6.09
CA ASN A 15 2.72 -38.46 -4.87
C ASN A 15 2.97 -37.52 -3.67
N GLY A 16 2.08 -37.58 -2.66
CA GLY A 16 2.47 -37.43 -1.25
C GLY A 16 1.89 -36.26 -0.45
N ILE A 17 0.61 -36.32 -0.03
CA ILE A 17 0.14 -35.83 1.28
C ILE A 17 -1.02 -36.76 1.73
N GLN A 18 -0.84 -37.48 2.85
CA GLN A 18 -1.88 -38.35 3.45
C GLN A 18 -2.53 -37.64 4.65
N HIS A 19 -3.76 -37.14 4.52
CA HIS A 19 -4.62 -36.79 5.66
C HIS A 19 -6.08 -37.21 5.39
N PRO A 20 -6.83 -37.80 6.36
CA PRO A 20 -8.06 -38.55 6.08
C PRO A 20 -9.30 -37.71 5.70
N VAL A 21 -9.26 -36.38 5.90
CA VAL A 21 -10.43 -35.50 5.72
C VAL A 21 -10.65 -35.06 4.26
N LEU A 22 -9.65 -35.21 3.38
CA LEU A 22 -9.68 -34.70 2.00
C LEU A 22 -10.17 -35.72 0.94
N ARG A 23 -10.63 -36.92 1.33
CA ARG A 23 -11.04 -37.97 0.36
C ARG A 23 -12.48 -37.90 -0.15
N ALA A 24 -13.33 -36.99 0.33
CA ALA A 24 -14.77 -37.09 0.07
C ALA A 24 -15.33 -36.33 -1.15
N SER A 25 -14.56 -35.47 -1.85
CA SER A 25 -15.18 -34.54 -2.83
C SER A 25 -14.62 -34.53 -4.27
N GLY A 26 -13.50 -35.22 -4.57
CA GLY A 26 -13.02 -35.39 -5.95
C GLY A 26 -12.78 -34.10 -6.76
N ARG A 27 -12.49 -32.96 -6.12
CA ARG A 27 -12.22 -31.67 -6.77
C ARG A 27 -10.87 -31.10 -6.34
N PRO A 28 -10.19 -30.28 -7.18
CA PRO A 28 -8.92 -29.65 -6.83
C PRO A 28 -9.05 -28.80 -5.56
N ALA A 29 -8.10 -28.95 -4.63
CA ALA A 29 -8.07 -28.24 -3.36
C ALA A 29 -7.16 -26.99 -3.46
N PHE A 30 -7.64 -25.86 -2.96
CA PHE A 30 -6.85 -24.66 -2.71
C PHE A 30 -6.41 -24.67 -1.23
N ILE A 31 -5.11 -24.54 -0.96
CA ILE A 31 -4.60 -24.32 0.40
C ILE A 31 -4.52 -22.80 0.63
N LEU A 32 -5.22 -22.32 1.66
CA LEU A 32 -5.15 -20.95 2.17
C LEU A 32 -4.04 -20.87 3.23
N GLU A 33 -2.92 -20.22 2.92
CA GLU A 33 -1.93 -19.84 3.94
C GLU A 33 -2.24 -18.44 4.49
N PHE A 34 -2.41 -18.33 5.81
CA PHE A 34 -2.62 -17.07 6.53
C PHE A 34 -1.27 -16.53 7.04
N SER A 35 -0.75 -15.42 6.50
CA SER A 35 0.53 -14.82 6.93
C SER A 35 0.33 -13.63 7.89
N ALA A 36 -0.21 -13.91 9.08
CA ALA A 36 -0.30 -12.93 10.18
C ALA A 36 0.99 -12.83 11.01
N THR A 37 1.88 -13.83 10.92
CA THR A 37 3.10 -13.97 11.71
C THR A 37 4.21 -12.96 11.34
N ASP A 38 4.29 -12.51 10.09
CA ASP A 38 5.36 -11.63 9.61
C ASP A 38 5.44 -10.26 10.32
N GLY A 39 4.33 -9.76 10.86
CA GLY A 39 4.26 -8.43 11.48
C GLY A 39 4.78 -8.34 12.91
N VAL A 40 4.93 -9.48 13.58
CA VAL A 40 5.43 -9.59 14.96
C VAL A 40 6.71 -10.43 15.06
N PHE A 41 7.30 -10.80 13.92
CA PHE A 41 8.50 -11.66 13.89
C PHE A 41 9.68 -11.01 14.60
N ASP A 42 9.95 -9.72 14.36
CA ASP A 42 11.08 -9.01 14.97
C ASP A 42 10.87 -8.72 16.46
N ASP A 43 9.63 -8.81 16.95
CA ASP A 43 9.33 -8.60 18.38
C ASP A 43 9.94 -9.69 19.26
N GLN A 44 10.37 -10.81 18.69
CA GLN A 44 11.12 -11.86 19.39
C GLN A 44 12.44 -11.35 19.98
N PHE A 45 12.98 -10.22 19.48
CA PHE A 45 14.24 -9.63 19.94
C PHE A 45 14.06 -8.47 20.93
N LYS A 46 12.81 -8.08 21.25
CA LYS A 46 12.57 -6.95 22.17
C LYS A 46 13.04 -7.30 23.58
N THR A 47 13.77 -6.40 24.22
CA THR A 47 14.19 -6.53 25.62
C THR A 47 13.67 -5.38 26.49
N ASP A 48 12.99 -4.41 25.88
CA ASP A 48 12.47 -3.19 26.48
C ASP A 48 10.98 -3.27 26.84
N SER A 49 10.29 -4.36 26.46
CA SER A 49 8.87 -4.58 26.77
C SER A 49 8.64 -5.94 27.43
N HIS A 50 7.67 -6.00 28.33
CA HIS A 50 7.18 -7.26 28.88
C HIS A 50 6.10 -7.91 28.01
N ASP A 51 5.42 -7.14 27.14
CA ASP A 51 4.26 -7.59 26.34
C ASP A 51 4.61 -8.59 25.22
N ILE A 52 5.87 -9.01 25.14
CA ILE A 52 6.38 -9.92 24.10
C ILE A 52 5.60 -11.24 24.09
N GLY A 53 5.17 -11.73 25.26
CA GLY A 53 4.35 -12.93 25.35
C GLY A 53 3.02 -12.78 24.61
N PHE A 54 2.31 -11.66 24.79
CA PHE A 54 1.08 -11.36 24.04
C PHE A 54 1.31 -11.34 22.53
N MET A 55 2.41 -10.71 22.09
CA MET A 55 2.71 -10.53 20.67
C MET A 55 3.05 -11.86 19.98
N ILE A 56 3.88 -12.67 20.64
CA ILE A 56 4.45 -13.88 20.05
C ILE A 56 3.54 -15.11 20.24
N MET A 57 2.92 -15.30 21.41
CA MET A 57 2.13 -16.51 21.67
C MET A 57 0.81 -16.55 20.91
N CYS A 58 0.14 -15.41 20.74
CA CYS A 58 -1.09 -15.32 19.93
C CYS A 58 -0.82 -15.55 18.43
N SER A 59 0.42 -15.39 17.97
CA SER A 59 0.81 -15.49 16.56
C SER A 59 1.61 -16.77 16.28
N PHE A 60 2.85 -16.83 16.74
CA PHE A 60 3.75 -17.97 16.52
C PHE A 60 3.41 -19.15 17.42
N GLY A 61 2.99 -18.91 18.66
CA GLY A 61 2.55 -19.97 19.58
C GLY A 61 1.35 -20.75 19.02
N LYS A 62 0.24 -20.06 18.75
CA LYS A 62 -0.95 -20.68 18.12
C LYS A 62 -0.70 -21.14 16.70
N GLY A 63 0.10 -20.40 15.93
CA GLY A 63 0.55 -20.84 14.62
C GLY A 63 1.26 -22.20 14.68
N TYR A 64 2.13 -22.39 15.68
CA TYR A 64 2.87 -23.65 15.84
C TYR A 64 1.93 -24.77 16.27
N GLU A 65 1.04 -24.49 17.24
CA GLU A 65 0.02 -25.42 17.70
C GLU A 65 -0.80 -26.00 16.53
N PHE A 66 -1.26 -25.14 15.61
CA PHE A 66 -2.13 -25.57 14.51
C PHE A 66 -1.40 -26.10 13.28
N THR A 67 -0.22 -25.58 12.97
CA THR A 67 0.47 -25.90 11.70
C THR A 67 1.66 -26.83 11.88
N GLN A 68 2.17 -26.97 13.10
CA GLN A 68 3.42 -27.68 13.40
C GLN A 68 4.60 -27.17 12.56
N ASN A 69 4.60 -25.87 12.22
CA ASN A 69 5.67 -25.28 11.42
C ASN A 69 6.99 -25.22 12.21
N ASP A 70 7.99 -25.96 11.75
CA ASP A 70 9.29 -26.14 12.40
C ASP A 70 10.11 -24.84 12.58
N THR A 71 9.72 -23.74 11.94
CA THR A 71 10.39 -22.44 12.11
C THR A 71 9.88 -21.67 13.33
N TYR A 72 8.64 -21.88 13.77
CA TYR A 72 8.01 -21.11 14.83
C TYR A 72 8.56 -21.39 16.23
N PRO A 73 8.96 -22.62 16.59
CA PRO A 73 9.66 -22.87 17.85
C PRO A 73 10.91 -22.00 18.03
N LYS A 74 11.66 -21.70 16.96
CA LYS A 74 12.85 -20.83 17.05
C LYS A 74 12.47 -19.40 17.46
N VAL A 75 11.33 -18.91 16.97
CA VAL A 75 10.82 -17.57 17.31
C VAL A 75 10.34 -17.53 18.76
N ILE A 76 9.59 -18.54 19.18
CA ILE A 76 9.11 -18.70 20.56
C ILE A 76 10.30 -18.75 21.53
N VAL A 77 11.33 -19.53 21.22
CA VAL A 77 12.53 -19.66 22.05
C VAL A 77 13.30 -18.35 22.14
N THR A 78 13.50 -17.66 21.01
CA THR A 78 14.22 -16.38 21.00
C THR A 78 13.47 -15.34 21.83
N ALA A 79 12.15 -15.24 21.64
CA ALA A 79 11.30 -14.34 22.40
C ALA A 79 11.30 -14.65 23.90
N ALA A 80 11.28 -15.93 24.29
CA ALA A 80 11.37 -16.35 25.68
C ALA A 80 12.69 -15.89 26.33
N HIS A 81 13.81 -16.01 25.62
CA HIS A 81 15.09 -15.50 26.08
C HIS A 81 15.09 -13.97 26.24
N SER A 82 14.53 -13.25 25.27
CA SER A 82 14.46 -11.79 25.33
C SER A 82 13.59 -11.32 26.51
N LEU A 83 12.44 -11.95 26.76
CA LEU A 83 11.60 -11.66 27.93
C LEU A 83 12.32 -11.98 29.25
N ALA A 84 13.07 -13.09 29.30
CA ALA A 84 13.82 -13.50 30.48
C ALA A 84 14.89 -12.47 30.90
N THR A 85 15.40 -11.64 29.97
CA THR A 85 16.37 -10.57 30.31
C THR A 85 15.81 -9.52 31.27
N ARG A 86 14.48 -9.39 31.36
CA ARG A 86 13.80 -8.44 32.25
C ARG A 86 13.54 -9.01 33.66
N PHE A 87 13.95 -10.25 33.93
CA PHE A 87 13.80 -10.87 35.25
C PHE A 87 14.85 -10.36 36.25
N SER A 88 14.41 -10.04 37.46
CA SER A 88 15.31 -9.77 38.60
C SER A 88 15.20 -10.88 39.64
N PRO A 89 16.27 -11.65 39.91
CA PRO A 89 16.27 -12.67 40.96
C PRO A 89 16.02 -12.10 42.37
N LYS A 90 16.36 -10.82 42.60
CA LYS A 90 16.13 -10.15 43.89
C LYS A 90 14.65 -9.82 44.11
N VAL A 91 13.96 -9.40 43.06
CA VAL A 91 12.53 -9.10 43.11
C VAL A 91 11.69 -10.37 42.99
N GLY A 92 12.17 -11.34 42.20
CA GLY A 92 11.43 -12.56 41.84
C GLY A 92 10.40 -12.34 40.73
N CYS A 93 10.48 -11.24 39.97
CA CYS A 93 9.55 -10.91 38.90
C CYS A 93 10.27 -10.41 37.64
N ILE A 94 9.51 -10.37 36.56
CA ILE A 94 9.87 -9.74 35.28
C ILE A 94 9.40 -8.29 35.35
N ARG A 95 10.27 -7.34 34.99
CA ARG A 95 9.93 -5.91 35.00
C ARG A 95 8.93 -5.58 33.89
N SER A 96 7.82 -4.93 34.24
CA SER A 96 6.80 -4.50 33.28
C SER A 96 7.21 -3.25 32.52
N TRP A 97 7.59 -2.18 33.23
CA TRP A 97 8.00 -0.90 32.63
C TRP A 97 9.29 -0.38 33.27
N ASP A 98 10.09 0.33 32.47
CA ASP A 98 11.30 1.02 32.96
C ASP A 98 10.98 2.36 33.65
N SER A 99 9.81 2.93 33.37
CA SER A 99 9.24 4.08 34.07
C SER A 99 7.71 3.99 34.07
N SER A 100 7.04 4.40 35.15
CA SER A 100 5.58 4.39 35.23
C SER A 100 4.95 5.42 34.29
N PRO A 101 4.00 5.02 33.41
CA PRO A 101 3.20 5.99 32.66
C PRO A 101 2.09 6.65 33.52
N PHE A 102 1.88 6.20 34.76
CA PHE A 102 0.78 6.63 35.63
C PHE A 102 1.22 7.38 36.89
N ASP A 103 2.52 7.37 37.22
CA ASP A 103 3.05 8.04 38.41
C ASP A 103 4.38 8.72 38.11
N ALA A 104 4.33 10.05 37.94
CA ALA A 104 5.51 10.88 37.72
C ALA A 104 6.42 11.01 38.96
N ASN A 105 5.94 10.60 40.14
CA ASN A 105 6.67 10.63 41.41
C ASN A 105 7.01 9.23 41.92
N GLN A 106 7.16 8.27 41.00
CA GLN A 106 7.48 6.88 41.29
C GLN A 106 8.66 6.78 42.27
N LYS A 107 8.44 6.07 43.39
CA LYS A 107 9.40 5.98 44.49
C LYS A 107 10.34 4.78 44.38
N GLY A 108 9.89 3.68 43.75
CA GLY A 108 10.71 2.52 43.43
C GLY A 108 11.22 2.53 42.00
N ASP A 109 12.03 1.53 41.67
CA ASP A 109 12.66 1.40 40.36
C ASP A 109 12.29 0.08 39.67
N PHE A 110 11.37 -0.74 40.21
CA PHE A 110 10.98 -2.01 39.57
C PHE A 110 9.47 -2.26 39.64
N LEU A 111 8.78 -1.88 38.56
CA LEU A 111 7.33 -2.01 38.44
C LEU A 111 6.93 -3.37 37.88
N VAL A 112 5.95 -4.00 38.52
CA VAL A 112 5.33 -5.23 38.06
C VAL A 112 3.82 -5.05 38.04
N ILE A 113 3.22 -5.31 36.88
CA ILE A 113 1.76 -5.30 36.71
C ILE A 113 1.21 -6.71 36.54
N VAL A 114 -0.05 -6.91 36.90
CA VAL A 114 -0.72 -8.22 36.82
C VAL A 114 -0.80 -8.80 35.41
N ASP A 115 -0.85 -7.95 34.38
CA ASP A 115 -0.88 -8.34 32.96
C ASP A 115 0.33 -9.22 32.60
N ASN A 116 1.44 -9.07 33.34
CA ASN A 116 2.66 -9.83 33.12
C ASN A 116 2.49 -11.35 33.35
N MET A 117 1.43 -11.77 34.05
CA MET A 117 1.07 -13.17 34.18
C MET A 117 0.77 -13.85 32.84
N MET A 118 0.31 -13.11 31.84
CA MET A 118 0.01 -13.65 30.51
C MET A 118 1.27 -13.89 29.68
N ASN A 119 2.39 -13.27 30.04
CA ASN A 119 3.66 -13.47 29.34
C ASN A 119 4.38 -14.75 29.77
N LEU A 120 3.94 -15.41 30.86
CA LEU A 120 4.58 -16.60 31.39
C LEU A 120 4.43 -17.81 30.45
N GLU A 121 3.36 -17.87 29.65
CA GLU A 121 3.16 -18.93 28.65
C GLU A 121 4.32 -19.00 27.65
N LEU A 122 4.88 -17.84 27.27
CA LEU A 122 6.04 -17.76 26.40
C LEU A 122 7.28 -18.41 27.01
N LEU A 123 7.52 -18.19 28.31
CA LEU A 123 8.64 -18.80 29.03
C LEU A 123 8.46 -20.30 29.18
N PHE A 124 7.24 -20.76 29.47
CA PHE A 124 6.94 -22.19 29.56
C PHE A 124 7.09 -22.91 28.21
N GLU A 125 6.63 -22.32 27.11
CA GLU A 125 6.84 -22.89 25.77
C GLU A 125 8.31 -22.84 25.35
N GLY A 126 9.03 -21.76 25.69
CA GLY A 126 10.49 -21.69 25.53
C GLY A 126 11.22 -22.81 26.27
N TRP A 127 10.85 -23.08 27.54
CA TRP A 127 11.36 -24.21 28.31
C TRP A 127 11.04 -25.54 27.64
N LYS A 128 9.78 -25.78 27.26
CA LYS A 128 9.35 -27.04 26.62
C LYS A 128 10.10 -27.34 25.32
N HIS A 129 10.46 -26.30 24.55
CA HIS A 129 11.20 -26.43 23.31
C HIS A 129 12.72 -26.60 23.47
N THR A 130 13.29 -26.16 24.61
CA THR A 130 14.76 -26.14 24.80
C THR A 130 15.27 -27.04 25.92
N GLY A 131 14.41 -27.42 26.87
CA GLY A 131 14.80 -28.01 28.14
C GLY A 131 15.51 -27.03 29.09
N ASN A 132 15.45 -25.72 28.84
CA ASN A 132 16.12 -24.74 29.69
C ASN A 132 15.32 -24.44 30.97
N GLU A 133 15.68 -25.11 32.06
CA GLU A 133 15.04 -24.96 33.39
C GLU A 133 15.04 -23.51 33.92
N THR A 134 15.98 -22.65 33.49
CA THR A 134 15.98 -21.24 33.91
C THR A 134 14.72 -20.51 33.45
N LEU A 135 14.21 -20.80 32.25
CA LEU A 135 12.97 -20.17 31.76
C LEU A 135 11.76 -20.60 32.59
N TYR A 136 11.71 -21.89 32.99
CA TYR A 136 10.68 -22.43 33.88
C TYR A 136 10.76 -21.80 35.27
N ASP A 137 11.96 -21.73 35.87
CA ASP A 137 12.18 -21.16 37.19
C ASP A 137 11.81 -19.67 37.26
N ILE A 138 12.12 -18.90 36.23
CA ILE A 138 11.72 -17.49 36.10
C ILE A 138 10.19 -17.38 36.12
N ALA A 139 9.49 -18.20 35.33
CA ALA A 139 8.04 -18.16 35.24
C ALA A 139 7.38 -18.55 36.57
N VAL A 140 7.87 -19.60 37.23
CA VAL A 140 7.38 -20.05 38.55
C VAL A 140 7.68 -19.01 39.63
N SER A 141 8.88 -18.41 39.62
CA SER A 141 9.26 -17.35 40.56
C SER A 141 8.33 -16.14 40.42
N HIS A 142 8.08 -15.70 39.18
CA HIS A 142 7.15 -14.61 38.89
C HIS A 142 5.74 -14.91 39.41
N ALA A 143 5.17 -16.07 39.06
CA ALA A 143 3.83 -16.43 39.46
C ALA A 143 3.68 -16.50 40.99
N ASN A 144 4.66 -17.08 41.71
CA ASN A 144 4.65 -17.13 43.17
C ASN A 144 4.70 -15.73 43.79
N ARG A 145 5.54 -14.84 43.24
CA ARG A 145 5.67 -13.47 43.74
C ARG A 145 4.39 -12.67 43.48
N THR A 146 3.79 -12.80 42.30
CA THR A 146 2.51 -12.17 41.96
C THR A 146 1.37 -12.65 42.86
N LEU A 147 1.29 -13.97 43.14
CA LEU A 147 0.27 -14.52 44.03
C LEU A 147 0.39 -13.96 45.46
N LYS A 148 1.61 -13.72 45.92
CA LYS A 148 1.88 -13.19 47.27
C LYS A 148 1.62 -11.68 47.37
N GLU A 149 1.96 -10.91 46.34
CA GLU A 149 2.09 -9.45 46.47
C GLU A 149 0.97 -8.67 45.76
N HIS A 150 0.40 -9.21 44.67
CA HIS A 150 -0.70 -8.57 43.92
C HIS A 150 -2.09 -9.03 44.38
N VAL A 151 -2.22 -10.22 44.97
CA VAL A 151 -3.50 -10.77 45.44
C VAL A 151 -3.71 -10.41 46.91
N ARG A 152 -4.88 -9.84 47.22
CA ARG A 152 -5.30 -9.47 48.58
C ARG A 152 -5.86 -10.69 49.32
N LYS A 153 -6.07 -10.54 50.64
CA LYS A 153 -6.59 -11.64 51.49
C LYS A 153 -7.99 -12.13 51.09
N ASP A 154 -8.80 -11.26 50.49
CA ASP A 154 -10.14 -11.56 49.98
C ASP A 154 -10.12 -12.01 48.50
N TYR A 155 -8.93 -12.20 47.93
CA TYR A 155 -8.71 -12.56 46.53
C TYR A 155 -9.15 -11.49 45.51
N SER A 156 -9.33 -10.25 45.94
CA SER A 156 -9.25 -9.10 45.04
C SER A 156 -7.78 -8.79 44.69
N SER A 157 -7.52 -7.91 43.72
CA SER A 157 -6.16 -7.65 43.23
C SER A 157 -5.76 -6.18 43.12
N TYR A 158 -4.48 -5.92 43.37
CA TYR A 158 -3.79 -4.70 42.96
C TYR A 158 -3.32 -4.83 41.51
N HIS A 159 -3.46 -3.77 40.70
CA HIS A 159 -2.87 -3.75 39.35
C HIS A 159 -1.34 -3.66 39.42
N ILE A 160 -0.79 -2.74 40.22
CA ILE A 160 0.65 -2.43 40.24
C ILE A 160 1.24 -2.69 41.62
N VAL A 161 2.37 -3.38 41.64
CA VAL A 161 3.26 -3.47 42.81
C VAL A 161 4.62 -2.93 42.42
N ASP A 162 5.09 -1.95 43.18
CA ASP A 162 6.40 -1.32 43.00
C ASP A 162 7.38 -1.92 44.01
N PHE A 163 8.52 -2.39 43.52
CA PHE A 163 9.56 -3.01 44.32
C PHE A 163 10.85 -2.19 44.30
N ASN A 164 11.62 -2.27 45.38
CA ASN A 164 13.01 -1.87 45.37
C ASN A 164 13.82 -2.93 44.61
N HIS A 165 14.43 -2.57 43.48
CA HIS A 165 15.19 -3.50 42.65
C HIS A 165 16.37 -4.15 43.39
N THR A 166 16.97 -3.44 44.35
CA THR A 166 18.17 -3.91 45.08
C THR A 166 17.80 -4.88 46.20
N THR A 167 16.78 -4.56 46.99
CA THR A 167 16.41 -5.36 48.18
C THR A 167 15.28 -6.36 47.92
N GLY A 168 14.50 -6.18 46.85
CA GLY A 168 13.29 -6.95 46.57
C GLY A 168 12.09 -6.58 47.46
N ALA A 169 12.24 -5.58 48.35
CA ALA A 169 11.17 -5.15 49.24
C ALA A 169 10.04 -4.43 48.47
N VAL A 170 8.79 -4.65 48.89
CA VAL A 170 7.65 -3.91 48.35
C VAL A 170 7.69 -2.48 48.85
N ILE A 171 7.63 -1.53 47.92
CA ILE A 171 7.57 -0.09 48.19
C ILE A 171 6.11 0.37 48.23
N SER A 172 5.31 -0.02 47.23
CA SER A 172 3.91 0.38 47.17
C SER A 172 3.04 -0.66 46.44
N ARG A 173 1.73 -0.60 46.70
CA ARG A 173 0.69 -1.33 45.98
C ARG A 173 -0.44 -0.37 45.65
N HIS A 174 -0.85 -0.32 44.38
CA HIS A 174 -1.82 0.66 43.94
C HIS A 174 -2.54 0.24 42.65
N GLN A 175 -3.55 1.00 42.24
CA GLN A 175 -4.22 0.83 40.97
C GLN A 175 -3.71 1.86 39.96
N GLY A 176 -3.31 1.41 38.77
CA GLY A 176 -3.02 2.31 37.64
C GLY A 176 -4.20 2.51 36.68
N GLN A 177 -5.09 1.52 36.60
CA GLN A 177 -6.24 1.49 35.69
C GLN A 177 -7.56 1.17 36.42
N GLY A 178 -7.56 1.23 37.74
CA GLY A 178 -8.75 1.02 38.57
C GLY A 178 -9.29 2.34 39.12
N TYR A 179 -10.45 2.28 39.73
CA TYR A 179 -11.15 3.43 40.29
C TYR A 179 -10.36 4.14 41.41
N ASN A 180 -9.76 3.39 42.33
CA ASN A 180 -8.85 3.91 43.36
C ASN A 180 -7.94 2.80 43.92
N ASN A 181 -6.94 3.13 44.74
CA ASN A 181 -5.93 2.14 45.20
C ASN A 181 -6.49 0.97 46.03
N SER A 182 -7.68 1.13 46.60
CA SER A 182 -8.38 0.07 47.34
C SER A 182 -9.40 -0.68 46.48
N SER A 183 -9.70 -0.20 45.27
CA SER A 183 -10.65 -0.85 44.35
C SER A 183 -10.03 -2.05 43.63
N THR A 184 -10.81 -2.71 42.78
CA THR A 184 -10.41 -3.88 42.01
C THR A 184 -10.74 -3.69 40.55
N TRP A 185 -9.70 -3.40 39.78
CA TRP A 185 -9.79 -3.28 38.33
C TRP A 185 -10.12 -4.64 37.69
N ALA A 186 -11.23 -4.70 36.95
CA ALA A 186 -11.81 -5.97 36.54
C ALA A 186 -10.91 -6.75 35.57
N ARG A 187 -10.31 -6.06 34.59
CA ARG A 187 -9.43 -6.72 33.61
C ARG A 187 -8.14 -7.25 34.24
N GLY A 188 -7.61 -6.58 35.25
CA GLY A 188 -6.48 -7.08 36.04
C GLY A 188 -6.83 -8.37 36.80
N GLN A 189 -8.01 -8.41 37.41
CA GLN A 189 -8.54 -9.63 38.03
C GLN A 189 -8.68 -10.78 37.01
N ALA A 190 -9.20 -10.48 35.81
CA ALA A 190 -9.34 -11.46 34.74
C ALA A 190 -7.98 -12.01 34.25
N TRP A 191 -6.96 -11.16 34.13
CA TRP A 191 -5.59 -11.60 33.80
C TRP A 191 -5.02 -12.56 34.83
N LEU A 192 -5.28 -12.34 36.12
CA LEU A 192 -4.83 -13.26 37.16
C LEU A 192 -5.58 -14.61 37.09
N VAL A 193 -6.89 -14.61 36.84
CA VAL A 193 -7.66 -15.86 36.66
C VAL A 193 -7.07 -16.69 35.52
N ASN A 194 -6.86 -16.10 34.35
CA ASN A 194 -6.33 -16.82 33.19
C ASN A 194 -4.84 -17.18 33.37
N GLY A 195 -4.05 -16.25 33.90
CA GLY A 195 -2.61 -16.42 34.10
C GLY A 195 -2.26 -17.53 35.10
N PHE A 196 -2.95 -17.62 36.24
CA PHE A 196 -2.73 -18.72 37.19
C PHE A 196 -3.27 -20.06 36.68
N THR A 197 -4.36 -20.05 35.92
CA THR A 197 -4.86 -21.25 35.25
C THR A 197 -3.84 -21.78 34.24
N THR A 198 -3.29 -20.90 33.42
CA THR A 198 -2.20 -21.21 32.48
C THR A 198 -0.95 -21.68 33.22
N THR A 199 -0.56 -21.02 34.32
CA THR A 199 0.59 -21.44 35.14
C THR A 199 0.40 -22.85 35.69
N TYR A 200 -0.80 -23.18 36.18
CA TYR A 200 -1.13 -24.54 36.62
C TYR A 200 -1.09 -25.55 35.46
N ARG A 201 -1.53 -25.16 34.25
CA ARG A 201 -1.46 -26.01 33.03
C ARG A 201 -0.05 -26.58 32.85
N TYR A 202 0.98 -25.74 32.98
CA TYR A 202 2.37 -26.14 32.79
C TYR A 202 3.01 -26.76 34.03
N THR A 203 2.78 -26.19 35.21
CA THR A 203 3.53 -26.56 36.43
C THR A 203 2.89 -27.71 37.22
N LYS A 204 1.57 -27.90 37.09
CA LYS A 204 0.75 -28.80 37.93
C LYS A 204 0.87 -28.56 39.44
N GLN A 205 1.40 -27.42 39.89
CA GLN A 205 1.54 -27.08 41.30
C GLN A 205 0.20 -26.62 41.89
N LYS A 206 -0.29 -27.30 42.91
CA LYS A 206 -1.68 -27.15 43.42
C LYS A 206 -2.03 -25.75 43.90
N HIS A 207 -1.09 -25.01 44.50
CA HIS A 207 -1.38 -23.67 45.02
C HIS A 207 -1.67 -22.64 43.91
N PHE A 208 -1.21 -22.87 42.67
CA PHE A 208 -1.62 -22.05 41.53
C PHE A 208 -3.05 -22.35 41.08
N LEU A 209 -3.48 -23.61 41.16
CA LEU A 209 -4.89 -23.98 40.92
C LEU A 209 -5.79 -23.35 41.99
N GLU A 210 -5.43 -23.48 43.27
CA GLU A 210 -6.17 -22.87 44.38
C GLU A 210 -6.23 -21.34 44.24
N GLY A 211 -5.12 -20.69 43.84
CA GLY A 211 -5.10 -19.27 43.55
C GLY A 211 -6.08 -18.89 42.43
N ALA A 212 -6.05 -19.61 41.31
CA ALA A 212 -6.95 -19.39 40.18
C ALA A 212 -8.43 -19.59 40.56
N GLU A 213 -8.75 -20.65 41.32
CA GLU A 213 -10.11 -20.94 41.78
C GLU A 213 -10.65 -19.83 42.68
N ASN A 214 -9.85 -19.31 43.61
CA ASN A 214 -10.26 -18.26 44.53
C ASN A 214 -10.43 -16.90 43.81
N LEU A 215 -9.50 -16.54 42.92
CA LEU A 215 -9.61 -15.34 42.08
C LEU A 215 -10.84 -15.40 41.16
N ALA A 216 -11.14 -16.58 40.60
CA ALA A 216 -12.31 -16.82 39.77
C ALA A 216 -13.60 -16.73 40.59
N GLN A 217 -13.61 -17.24 41.82
CA GLN A 217 -14.77 -17.10 42.73
C GLN A 217 -15.06 -15.64 43.04
N TYR A 218 -14.03 -14.83 43.34
CA TYR A 218 -14.17 -13.39 43.50
C TYR A 218 -14.74 -12.75 42.22
N TYR A 219 -14.15 -13.03 41.04
CA TYR A 219 -14.63 -12.45 39.79
C TYR A 219 -16.11 -12.78 39.54
N ILE A 220 -16.50 -14.05 39.69
CA ILE A 220 -17.88 -14.52 39.45
C ILE A 220 -18.86 -13.90 40.46
N SER A 221 -18.49 -13.73 41.72
CA SER A 221 -19.39 -13.16 42.73
C SER A 221 -19.67 -11.67 42.53
N HIS A 222 -18.86 -10.97 41.73
CA HIS A 222 -18.99 -9.55 41.44
C HIS A 222 -19.46 -9.28 39.99
N LEU A 223 -19.83 -10.33 39.24
CA LEU A 223 -20.37 -10.17 37.91
C LEU A 223 -21.82 -9.67 37.94
N PRO A 224 -22.17 -8.70 37.07
CA PRO A 224 -23.57 -8.36 36.81
C PRO A 224 -24.34 -9.49 36.11
N GLU A 225 -25.66 -9.35 36.01
CA GLU A 225 -26.55 -10.38 35.45
C GLU A 225 -26.20 -10.79 34.01
N ASP A 226 -25.74 -9.84 33.19
CA ASP A 226 -25.31 -10.09 31.80
C ASP A 226 -23.88 -10.65 31.70
N GLY A 227 -23.24 -10.98 32.81
CA GLY A 227 -21.90 -11.59 32.85
C GLY A 227 -20.76 -10.71 32.37
N ILE A 228 -21.01 -9.50 31.85
CA ILE A 228 -19.96 -8.59 31.38
C ILE A 228 -19.53 -7.69 32.53
N ALA A 229 -18.29 -7.85 32.99
CA ALA A 229 -17.77 -7.09 34.12
C ALA A 229 -17.81 -5.57 33.88
N PRO A 230 -18.01 -4.76 34.93
CA PRO A 230 -17.69 -3.33 34.86
C PRO A 230 -16.18 -3.13 34.62
N TRP A 231 -15.76 -1.93 34.27
CA TRP A 231 -14.33 -1.58 34.21
C TRP A 231 -13.61 -1.80 35.56
N ASP A 232 -14.29 -1.52 36.68
CA ASP A 232 -13.80 -1.76 38.03
C ASP A 232 -14.97 -2.20 38.93
N PHE A 233 -14.73 -3.19 39.81
CA PHE A 233 -15.77 -3.83 40.62
C PHE A 233 -16.27 -2.98 41.78
N ASP A 234 -15.48 -2.00 42.24
CA ASP A 234 -15.78 -1.22 43.46
C ASP A 234 -16.24 0.21 43.13
N VAL A 235 -16.69 0.46 41.90
CA VAL A 235 -17.24 1.75 41.49
C VAL A 235 -18.60 1.98 42.16
N PRO A 236 -18.80 3.09 42.89
CA PRO A 236 -20.06 3.39 43.58
C PRO A 236 -21.19 3.71 42.57
N HIS A 237 -22.21 2.86 42.55
CA HIS A 237 -23.37 2.99 41.66
C HIS A 237 -24.19 4.28 41.86
N ASP A 238 -24.16 4.86 43.06
CA ASP A 238 -24.83 6.13 43.39
C ASP A 238 -24.13 7.36 42.79
N LYS A 239 -22.82 7.26 42.49
CA LYS A 239 -22.03 8.37 41.94
C LYS A 239 -21.89 8.33 40.42
N TYR A 240 -22.10 7.17 39.80
CA TYR A 240 -21.90 6.97 38.36
C TYR A 240 -23.17 6.39 37.72
N PRO A 241 -24.01 7.22 37.05
CA PRO A 241 -25.26 6.76 36.43
C PRO A 241 -25.03 5.76 35.29
N TYR A 242 -23.81 5.71 34.75
CA TYR A 242 -23.36 4.70 33.81
C TYR A 242 -21.96 4.21 34.20
N ILE A 243 -21.83 2.91 34.44
CA ILE A 243 -20.54 2.25 34.69
C ILE A 243 -20.12 1.56 33.39
N PRO A 244 -19.00 1.97 32.75
CA PRO A 244 -18.50 1.34 31.55
C PRO A 244 -18.29 -0.17 31.75
N ARG A 245 -18.63 -0.95 30.71
CA ARG A 245 -18.45 -2.39 30.68
C ARG A 245 -17.14 -2.75 29.99
N ASP A 246 -16.39 -3.69 30.55
CA ASP A 246 -15.14 -4.17 29.98
C ASP A 246 -15.34 -5.56 29.34
N SER A 247 -15.67 -5.55 28.05
CA SER A 247 -15.83 -6.77 27.26
C SER A 247 -14.53 -7.58 27.15
N SER A 248 -13.37 -6.93 27.23
CA SER A 248 -12.07 -7.61 27.20
C SER A 248 -11.81 -8.36 28.50
N SER A 249 -12.11 -7.74 29.65
CA SER A 249 -12.10 -8.42 30.95
C SER A 249 -12.94 -9.70 30.93
N ALA A 250 -14.16 -9.60 30.39
CA ALA A 250 -15.07 -10.74 30.30
C ALA A 250 -14.50 -11.86 29.42
N ALA A 251 -13.99 -11.55 28.23
CA ALA A 251 -13.41 -12.54 27.31
C ALA A 251 -12.20 -13.27 27.92
N VAL A 252 -11.32 -12.53 28.58
CA VAL A 252 -10.14 -13.08 29.27
C VAL A 252 -10.54 -14.02 30.40
N ALA A 253 -11.50 -13.60 31.24
CA ALA A 253 -11.99 -14.42 32.33
C ALA A 253 -12.66 -15.69 31.80
N ALA A 254 -13.47 -15.60 30.73
CA ALA A 254 -14.10 -16.77 30.11
C ALA A 254 -13.08 -17.81 29.63
N SER A 255 -11.95 -17.37 29.04
CA SER A 255 -10.85 -18.26 28.66
C SER A 255 -10.32 -19.06 29.86
N GLY A 256 -10.00 -18.38 30.97
CA GLY A 256 -9.53 -19.03 32.19
C GLY A 256 -10.58 -19.95 32.82
N LEU A 257 -11.85 -19.56 32.81
CA LEU A 257 -12.96 -20.33 33.36
C LEU A 257 -13.22 -21.64 32.59
N PHE A 258 -13.15 -21.62 31.25
CA PHE A 258 -13.28 -22.85 30.45
C PHE A 258 -12.20 -23.87 30.81
N GLU A 259 -10.98 -23.39 31.03
CA GLU A 259 -9.88 -24.26 31.37
C GLU A 259 -9.91 -24.74 32.83
N LEU A 260 -10.32 -23.87 33.77
CA LEU A 260 -10.58 -24.27 35.15
C LEU A 260 -11.66 -25.35 35.23
N PHE A 261 -12.72 -25.26 34.42
CA PHE A 261 -13.68 -26.35 34.29
C PHE A 261 -13.00 -27.63 33.79
N GLY A 262 -12.10 -27.53 32.81
CA GLY A 262 -11.27 -28.64 32.33
C GLY A 262 -10.55 -29.38 33.45
N PHE A 263 -9.96 -28.65 34.40
CA PHE A 263 -9.18 -29.19 35.53
C PHE A 263 -10.03 -29.65 36.72
N THR A 264 -11.08 -28.90 37.08
CA THR A 264 -11.83 -29.09 38.33
C THR A 264 -13.15 -29.84 38.14
N LYS A 265 -13.70 -29.84 36.91
CA LYS A 265 -15.07 -30.27 36.58
C LYS A 265 -16.17 -29.52 37.35
N ASN A 266 -15.86 -28.33 37.86
CA ASN A 266 -16.86 -27.49 38.53
C ASN A 266 -17.75 -26.77 37.50
N GLU A 267 -19.00 -27.22 37.39
CA GLU A 267 -20.00 -26.70 36.45
C GLU A 267 -20.26 -25.20 36.58
N LYS A 268 -19.99 -24.58 37.74
CA LYS A 268 -20.11 -23.14 37.93
C LYS A 268 -19.23 -22.38 36.93
N TYR A 269 -18.01 -22.87 36.68
CA TYR A 269 -17.09 -22.23 35.75
C TYR A 269 -17.55 -22.34 34.30
N LEU A 270 -18.04 -23.52 33.89
CA LEU A 270 -18.58 -23.73 32.55
C LEU A 270 -19.81 -22.85 32.29
N LYS A 271 -20.73 -22.79 33.26
CA LYS A 271 -21.96 -22.00 33.17
C LYS A 271 -21.64 -20.50 33.03
N THR A 272 -20.72 -19.98 33.85
CA THR A 272 -20.35 -18.57 33.77
C THR A 272 -19.59 -18.24 32.48
N ALA A 273 -18.67 -19.10 32.04
CA ALA A 273 -17.95 -18.90 30.79
C ALA A 273 -18.90 -18.85 29.57
N LYS A 274 -19.88 -19.77 29.52
CA LYS A 274 -20.93 -19.75 28.48
C LYS A 274 -21.76 -18.48 28.51
N LEU A 275 -22.23 -18.04 29.68
CA LEU A 275 -22.99 -16.80 29.84
C LEU A 275 -22.22 -15.59 29.30
N ILE A 276 -20.92 -15.49 29.62
CA ILE A 276 -20.05 -14.43 29.10
C ILE A 276 -19.97 -14.48 27.58
N MET A 277 -19.68 -15.66 27.00
CA MET A 277 -19.53 -15.80 25.55
C MET A 277 -20.84 -15.52 24.80
N GLU A 278 -21.98 -15.96 25.33
CA GLU A 278 -23.30 -15.65 24.80
C GLU A 278 -23.57 -14.14 24.83
N SER A 279 -23.24 -13.48 25.94
CA SER A 279 -23.43 -12.04 26.10
C SER A 279 -22.52 -11.23 25.18
N LEU A 280 -21.24 -11.58 25.07
CA LEU A 280 -20.30 -10.96 24.11
C LEU A 280 -20.73 -11.17 22.65
N SER A 281 -21.43 -12.27 22.36
CA SER A 281 -21.96 -12.59 21.03
C SER A 281 -23.33 -11.95 20.75
N SER A 282 -23.90 -11.21 21.71
CA SER A 282 -25.15 -10.48 21.51
C SER A 282 -24.92 -9.14 20.79
N ASP A 283 -25.95 -8.62 20.13
CA ASP A 283 -25.92 -7.34 19.43
C ASP A 283 -25.46 -6.16 20.32
N LYS A 284 -25.66 -6.28 21.64
CA LYS A 284 -25.24 -5.26 22.62
C LYS A 284 -23.73 -5.06 22.67
N TYR A 285 -22.95 -6.13 22.44
CA TYR A 285 -21.49 -6.14 22.65
C TYR A 285 -20.69 -6.45 21.39
N ARG A 286 -21.32 -6.89 20.29
CA ARG A 286 -20.65 -7.03 19.00
C ARG A 286 -20.46 -5.69 18.29
N ALA A 287 -19.31 -5.52 17.64
CA ALA A 287 -18.99 -4.33 16.86
C ALA A 287 -19.96 -4.13 15.67
N ASP A 288 -20.51 -5.20 15.09
CA ASP A 288 -21.52 -5.15 14.03
C ASP A 288 -22.97 -5.02 14.55
N GLY A 289 -23.18 -5.24 15.84
CA GLY A 289 -24.45 -4.99 16.54
C GLY A 289 -24.69 -3.50 16.83
N LYS A 290 -23.65 -2.68 16.74
CA LYS A 290 -23.74 -1.22 16.77
C LYS A 290 -23.51 -0.64 15.36
N PRO A 291 -24.49 0.07 14.77
CA PRO A 291 -24.39 0.61 13.41
C PRO A 291 -23.14 1.47 13.15
N GLU A 292 -22.62 2.11 14.20
CA GLU A 292 -21.50 3.06 14.19
C GLU A 292 -20.09 2.43 14.09
N TYR A 293 -19.94 1.11 14.31
CA TYR A 293 -18.62 0.43 14.28
C TYR A 293 -18.45 -0.57 13.12
N LYS A 294 -19.32 -0.50 12.10
CA LYS A 294 -19.15 -1.28 10.86
C LYS A 294 -17.98 -0.74 10.03
N LEU A 295 -16.82 -1.38 10.13
CA LEU A 295 -15.71 -1.23 9.17
C LEU A 295 -15.38 -2.58 8.53
N PRO A 296 -15.15 -2.61 7.20
CA PRO A 296 -14.15 -3.51 6.67
C PRO A 296 -13.18 -2.87 5.67
N ALA A 297 -11.92 -3.23 5.82
CA ALA A 297 -10.81 -2.92 4.93
C ALA A 297 -10.75 -3.90 3.75
N LEU A 298 -11.24 -3.46 2.60
CA LEU A 298 -10.74 -3.74 1.24
C LEU A 298 -11.68 -2.96 0.32
N ILE A 299 -11.22 -1.79 -0.13
CA ILE A 299 -11.97 -0.73 -0.84
C ILE A 299 -12.75 0.16 0.15
N THR A 300 -12.06 1.17 0.70
CA THR A 300 -12.55 2.08 1.75
C THR A 300 -13.41 3.23 1.23
N THR A 301 -14.09 3.05 0.11
CA THR A 301 -15.25 3.88 -0.20
C THR A 301 -16.42 2.92 -0.43
N PRO A 302 -17.40 2.83 0.50
CA PRO A 302 -18.73 2.45 0.04
C PRO A 302 -19.09 3.33 -1.15
N PRO A 303 -19.91 2.84 -2.12
CA PRO A 303 -20.36 3.69 -3.21
C PRO A 303 -20.86 5.02 -2.63
N VAL A 304 -20.43 6.14 -3.20
CA VAL A 304 -20.96 7.43 -2.79
C VAL A 304 -22.46 7.38 -3.05
N ASP A 305 -23.26 7.44 -1.97
CA ASP A 305 -24.72 7.49 -2.02
C ASP A 305 -25.12 8.57 -3.04
N ASN A 306 -26.05 8.28 -3.97
CA ASN A 306 -26.44 9.12 -5.13
C ASN A 306 -25.48 9.23 -6.34
N GLN A 307 -24.44 8.40 -6.50
CA GLN A 307 -23.72 8.32 -7.80
C GLN A 307 -24.31 7.25 -8.74
N TRP A 308 -24.49 7.59 -10.02
CA TRP A 308 -25.07 6.69 -11.02
C TRP A 308 -24.28 5.38 -11.22
N THR A 309 -22.97 5.39 -10.97
CA THR A 309 -22.09 4.22 -11.05
C THR A 309 -22.10 3.33 -9.81
N ALA A 310 -22.84 3.69 -8.75
CA ALA A 310 -22.75 3.05 -7.44
C ALA A 310 -23.04 1.53 -7.47
N GLY A 311 -23.89 1.08 -8.39
CA GLY A 311 -24.28 -0.33 -8.54
C GLY A 311 -23.21 -1.22 -9.16
N PHE A 312 -22.20 -0.67 -9.83
CA PHE A 312 -21.20 -1.47 -10.55
C PHE A 312 -20.25 -2.22 -9.60
N TYR A 313 -19.81 -1.58 -8.52
CA TYR A 313 -18.92 -2.20 -7.54
C TYR A 313 -19.56 -3.41 -6.82
N PRO A 314 -20.75 -3.31 -6.20
CA PRO A 314 -21.43 -4.49 -5.66
C PRO A 314 -21.70 -5.53 -6.75
N GLY A 315 -21.96 -5.12 -7.99
CA GLY A 315 -22.09 -6.05 -9.12
C GLY A 315 -20.84 -6.88 -9.39
N VAL A 316 -19.66 -6.27 -9.39
CA VAL A 316 -18.38 -7.01 -9.49
C VAL A 316 -18.25 -8.03 -8.37
N LEU A 317 -18.55 -7.63 -7.12
CA LEU A 317 -18.49 -8.53 -5.97
C LEU A 317 -19.48 -9.68 -6.08
N TRP A 318 -20.68 -9.43 -6.59
CA TRP A 318 -21.69 -10.46 -6.85
C TRP A 318 -21.27 -11.44 -7.94
N HIS A 319 -20.64 -10.96 -9.02
CA HIS A 319 -20.07 -11.86 -10.04
C HIS A 319 -18.89 -12.67 -9.50
N LEU A 320 -18.03 -12.08 -8.65
CA LEU A 320 -16.96 -12.80 -7.95
C LEU A 320 -17.53 -13.87 -7.02
N TYR A 321 -18.58 -13.56 -6.25
CA TYR A 321 -19.33 -14.56 -5.49
C TYR A 321 -19.90 -15.64 -6.40
N ASN A 322 -20.54 -15.28 -7.52
CA ASN A 322 -21.13 -16.27 -8.42
C ASN A 322 -20.06 -17.23 -8.99
N TYR A 323 -18.87 -16.73 -9.30
CA TYR A 323 -17.76 -17.51 -9.82
C TYR A 323 -17.10 -18.39 -8.75
N THR A 324 -16.80 -17.81 -7.58
CA THR A 324 -16.01 -18.47 -6.52
C THR A 324 -16.85 -19.26 -5.53
N LYS A 325 -18.13 -18.89 -5.37
CA LYS A 325 -19.05 -19.32 -4.31
C LYS A 325 -18.53 -19.07 -2.88
N SER A 326 -17.59 -18.14 -2.68
CA SER A 326 -17.03 -17.84 -1.36
C SER A 326 -17.95 -16.95 -0.52
N ASP A 327 -18.10 -17.30 0.76
CA ASP A 327 -18.95 -16.54 1.70
C ASP A 327 -18.37 -15.15 2.01
N GLU A 328 -17.05 -14.97 1.88
CA GLU A 328 -16.41 -13.66 1.99
C GLU A 328 -16.86 -12.71 0.86
N TRP A 329 -16.84 -13.19 -0.39
CA TRP A 329 -17.35 -12.40 -1.52
C TRP A 329 -18.85 -12.14 -1.39
N LYS A 330 -19.60 -13.13 -0.92
CA LYS A 330 -21.03 -12.98 -0.62
C LYS A 330 -21.27 -11.89 0.41
N GLN A 331 -20.50 -11.88 1.50
CA GLN A 331 -20.63 -10.92 2.60
C GLN A 331 -20.25 -9.51 2.14
N LEU A 332 -19.16 -9.37 1.39
CA LEU A 332 -18.75 -8.08 0.81
C LEU A 332 -19.80 -7.56 -0.17
N ALA A 333 -20.28 -8.41 -1.08
CA ALA A 333 -21.32 -8.05 -2.04
C ALA A 333 -22.63 -7.64 -1.34
N THR A 334 -23.03 -8.39 -0.30
CA THR A 334 -24.20 -8.09 0.54
C THR A 334 -24.02 -6.74 1.24
N THR A 335 -22.87 -6.49 1.84
CA THR A 335 -22.60 -5.23 2.56
C THR A 335 -22.61 -4.04 1.62
N ALA A 336 -21.96 -4.13 0.47
CA ALA A 336 -21.95 -3.07 -0.54
C ALA A 336 -23.33 -2.83 -1.16
N THR A 337 -24.12 -3.90 -1.34
CA THR A 337 -25.50 -3.81 -1.83
C THR A 337 -26.42 -3.17 -0.80
N ASP A 338 -26.35 -3.60 0.46
CA ASP A 338 -27.20 -3.10 1.53
C ASP A 338 -26.90 -1.63 1.88
N ALA A 339 -25.68 -1.15 1.62
CA ALA A 339 -25.33 0.27 1.74
C ALA A 339 -26.14 1.16 0.77
N MET A 340 -26.64 0.60 -0.33
CA MET A 340 -27.44 1.30 -1.35
C MET A 340 -28.95 1.26 -1.07
N TYR A 341 -29.36 0.93 0.16
CA TYR A 341 -30.77 0.77 0.51
C TYR A 341 -31.60 2.03 0.21
N ASN A 342 -31.03 3.21 0.42
CA ASN A 342 -31.75 4.47 0.20
C ASN A 342 -31.92 4.81 -1.29
N ASP A 343 -31.07 4.28 -2.17
CA ASP A 343 -31.12 4.55 -3.60
C ASP A 343 -32.43 4.07 -4.26
N GLN A 344 -33.14 3.12 -3.63
CA GLN A 344 -34.46 2.67 -4.09
C GLN A 344 -35.53 3.78 -4.10
N PHE A 345 -35.28 4.89 -3.38
CA PHE A 345 -36.16 6.04 -3.31
C PHE A 345 -35.73 7.19 -4.24
N ASN A 346 -34.65 7.01 -5.00
CA ASN A 346 -34.16 8.05 -5.89
C ASN A 346 -35.19 8.31 -7.02
N THR A 347 -35.61 9.57 -7.14
CA THR A 347 -36.58 10.03 -8.15
C THR A 347 -35.99 11.06 -9.10
N TRP A 348 -34.76 11.51 -8.84
CA TRP A 348 -34.15 12.68 -9.48
C TRP A 348 -33.48 12.35 -10.81
N GLN A 349 -33.06 11.10 -11.04
CA GLN A 349 -32.41 10.69 -12.29
C GLN A 349 -32.84 9.30 -12.75
N HIS A 350 -32.61 9.03 -14.04
CA HIS A 350 -32.95 7.75 -14.67
C HIS A 350 -31.98 6.60 -14.32
N ASP A 351 -30.77 6.92 -13.84
CA ASP A 351 -29.70 5.95 -13.59
C ASP A 351 -29.93 4.99 -12.42
N ILE A 352 -31.07 5.10 -11.72
CA ILE A 352 -31.48 4.16 -10.67
C ILE A 352 -31.47 2.70 -11.16
N GLY A 353 -31.68 2.45 -12.45
CA GLY A 353 -31.58 1.10 -13.03
C GLY A 353 -30.18 0.52 -12.89
N PHE A 354 -29.13 1.27 -13.27
CA PHE A 354 -27.73 0.85 -13.09
C PHE A 354 -27.40 0.55 -11.62
N MET A 355 -27.89 1.41 -10.73
CA MET A 355 -27.64 1.33 -9.29
C MET A 355 -28.25 0.06 -8.70
N ILE A 356 -29.52 -0.22 -9.02
CA ILE A 356 -30.30 -1.30 -8.40
C ILE A 356 -30.07 -2.66 -9.07
N MET A 357 -29.92 -2.72 -10.39
CA MET A 357 -29.75 -4.01 -11.08
C MET A 357 -28.36 -4.60 -10.86
N GLY A 358 -27.31 -3.77 -10.87
CA GLY A 358 -25.95 -4.22 -10.54
C GLY A 358 -25.79 -4.70 -9.10
N SER A 359 -26.59 -4.18 -8.16
CA SER A 359 -26.54 -4.49 -6.74
C SER A 359 -27.60 -5.53 -6.33
N TYR A 360 -28.83 -5.09 -6.09
CA TYR A 360 -29.96 -5.91 -5.66
C TYR A 360 -30.41 -6.92 -6.72
N GLY A 361 -30.35 -6.56 -8.00
CA GLY A 361 -30.66 -7.46 -9.12
C GLY A 361 -29.74 -8.68 -9.14
N ASN A 362 -28.44 -8.45 -9.28
CA ASN A 362 -27.40 -9.50 -9.22
C ASN A 362 -27.43 -10.27 -7.89
N GLY A 363 -27.59 -9.56 -6.77
CA GLY A 363 -27.72 -10.18 -5.46
C GLY A 363 -28.90 -11.15 -5.39
N TYR A 364 -30.06 -10.77 -5.93
CA TYR A 364 -31.22 -11.65 -5.99
C TYR A 364 -30.96 -12.81 -6.94
N GLU A 365 -30.37 -12.55 -8.12
CA GLU A 365 -30.08 -13.58 -9.09
C GLU A 365 -29.21 -14.69 -8.50
N PHE A 366 -28.13 -14.34 -7.82
CA PHE A 366 -27.12 -15.30 -7.34
C PHE A 366 -27.41 -15.88 -5.96
N THR A 367 -28.22 -15.24 -5.12
CA THR A 367 -28.52 -15.72 -3.76
C THR A 367 -29.97 -16.13 -3.53
N LYS A 368 -30.90 -15.69 -4.39
CA LYS A 368 -32.35 -15.79 -4.18
C LYS A 368 -32.83 -15.16 -2.87
N ASN A 369 -32.15 -14.13 -2.38
CA ASN A 369 -32.54 -13.42 -1.16
C ASN A 369 -33.99 -12.90 -1.27
N PRO A 370 -34.92 -13.32 -0.39
CA PRO A 370 -36.34 -12.98 -0.51
C PRO A 370 -36.66 -11.50 -0.26
N ASN A 371 -35.73 -10.73 0.28
CA ASN A 371 -35.95 -9.30 0.57
C ASN A 371 -35.68 -8.39 -0.63
N TYR A 372 -34.77 -8.79 -1.53
CA TYR A 372 -34.32 -7.95 -2.64
C TYR A 372 -35.40 -7.67 -3.70
N PRO A 373 -36.33 -8.59 -4.04
CA PRO A 373 -37.45 -8.29 -4.94
C PRO A 373 -38.30 -7.09 -4.50
N LYS A 374 -38.49 -6.87 -3.19
CA LYS A 374 -39.25 -5.72 -2.69
C LYS A 374 -38.55 -4.39 -3.01
N ILE A 375 -37.23 -4.36 -2.89
CA ILE A 375 -36.40 -3.18 -3.19
C ILE A 375 -36.43 -2.89 -4.69
N ILE A 376 -36.27 -3.93 -5.52
CA ILE A 376 -36.37 -3.83 -6.99
C ILE A 376 -37.74 -3.26 -7.40
N VAL A 377 -38.84 -3.79 -6.84
CA VAL A 377 -40.20 -3.30 -7.11
C VAL A 377 -40.38 -1.84 -6.67
N ASN A 378 -39.86 -1.47 -5.50
CA ASN A 378 -39.94 -0.09 -5.01
C ASN A 378 -39.18 0.87 -5.93
N ALA A 379 -37.95 0.54 -6.30
CA ALA A 379 -37.14 1.33 -7.23
C ALA A 379 -37.81 1.45 -8.59
N ALA A 380 -38.36 0.36 -9.13
CA ALA A 380 -39.10 0.37 -10.40
C ALA A 380 -40.31 1.31 -10.35
N ASN A 381 -41.08 1.30 -9.25
CA ASN A 381 -42.21 2.22 -9.06
C ASN A 381 -41.77 3.69 -8.96
N HIS A 382 -40.61 3.99 -8.36
CA HIS A 382 -40.06 5.35 -8.33
C HIS A 382 -39.58 5.79 -9.71
N PHE A 383 -38.86 4.91 -10.43
CA PHE A 383 -38.40 5.18 -11.78
C PHE A 383 -39.58 5.41 -12.75
N ALA A 384 -40.65 4.64 -12.60
CA ALA A 384 -41.88 4.77 -13.39
C ALA A 384 -42.55 6.16 -13.28
N LYS A 385 -42.34 6.90 -12.18
CA LYS A 385 -42.85 8.29 -12.04
C LYS A 385 -42.23 9.26 -13.05
N ARG A 386 -41.07 8.92 -13.63
CA ARG A 386 -40.42 9.71 -14.69
C ARG A 386 -41.01 9.42 -16.07
N PHE A 387 -41.96 8.50 -16.20
CA PHE A 387 -42.60 8.14 -17.45
C PHE A 387 -43.63 9.20 -17.87
N ASN A 388 -43.57 9.65 -19.12
CA ASN A 388 -44.58 10.53 -19.72
C ASN A 388 -45.36 9.76 -20.80
N HIS A 389 -46.68 9.67 -20.65
CA HIS A 389 -47.53 8.91 -21.57
C HIS A 389 -47.63 9.50 -22.99
N ASN A 390 -47.48 10.81 -23.16
CA ASN A 390 -47.48 11.45 -24.48
C ASN A 390 -46.17 11.16 -25.23
N VAL A 391 -45.04 11.15 -24.50
CA VAL A 391 -43.72 10.85 -25.08
C VAL A 391 -43.50 9.34 -25.25
N GLY A 392 -44.02 8.54 -24.31
CA GLY A 392 -43.81 7.09 -24.26
C GLY A 392 -42.47 6.67 -23.65
N CYS A 393 -41.74 7.56 -22.98
CA CYS A 393 -40.42 7.30 -22.39
C CYS A 393 -40.33 7.77 -20.94
N THR A 394 -39.33 7.25 -20.22
CA THR A 394 -38.85 7.82 -18.96
C THR A 394 -37.86 8.95 -19.22
N LYS A 395 -37.97 10.05 -18.46
CA LYS A 395 -37.12 11.23 -18.61
C LYS A 395 -35.71 10.97 -18.10
N SER A 396 -34.69 11.31 -18.88
CA SER A 396 -33.27 11.11 -18.49
C SER A 396 -32.83 12.08 -17.40
N TRP A 397 -32.95 13.39 -17.64
CA TRP A 397 -32.65 14.43 -16.65
C TRP A 397 -33.72 15.53 -16.65
N ASP A 398 -33.78 16.26 -15.56
CA ASP A 398 -34.64 17.44 -15.45
C ASP A 398 -33.97 18.64 -16.13
N THR A 399 -34.77 19.43 -16.84
CA THR A 399 -34.31 20.56 -17.63
C THR A 399 -35.04 21.81 -17.15
N PRO A 400 -34.38 22.99 -17.08
CA PRO A 400 -35.06 24.23 -16.76
C PRO A 400 -36.14 24.62 -17.77
N ASN A 401 -36.09 24.09 -19.00
CA ASN A 401 -37.10 24.33 -20.01
C ASN A 401 -38.29 23.37 -19.80
N PRO A 402 -39.46 23.85 -19.36
CA PRO A 402 -40.64 23.00 -19.12
C PRO A 402 -41.21 22.41 -20.40
N ASN A 403 -40.82 22.93 -21.58
CA ASN A 403 -41.25 22.42 -22.88
C ASN A 403 -40.33 21.32 -23.44
N GLU A 404 -39.28 20.92 -22.72
CA GLU A 404 -38.36 19.87 -23.15
C GLU A 404 -38.41 18.63 -22.25
N PHE A 405 -38.56 17.48 -22.90
CA PHE A 405 -38.45 16.15 -22.34
C PHE A 405 -37.30 15.41 -23.01
N LEU A 406 -36.17 15.34 -22.31
CA LEU A 406 -34.93 14.78 -22.85
C LEU A 406 -34.84 13.28 -22.55
N VAL A 407 -34.55 12.50 -23.59
CA VAL A 407 -34.32 11.06 -23.53
C VAL A 407 -32.96 10.78 -24.16
N ILE A 408 -32.14 9.95 -23.52
CA ILE A 408 -30.89 9.41 -24.06
C ILE A 408 -30.94 7.90 -24.19
N VAL A 409 -30.13 7.37 -25.11
CA VAL A 409 -30.05 5.92 -25.36
C VAL A 409 -29.61 5.12 -24.15
N ASP A 410 -28.88 5.73 -23.23
CA ASP A 410 -28.43 5.17 -21.95
C ASP A 410 -29.62 4.68 -21.09
N ASN A 411 -30.80 5.29 -21.25
CA ASN A 411 -32.03 4.86 -20.58
C ASN A 411 -32.38 3.40 -20.91
N MET A 412 -31.95 2.87 -22.05
CA MET A 412 -32.22 1.49 -22.44
C MET A 412 -31.67 0.48 -21.43
N MET A 413 -30.51 0.77 -20.82
CA MET A 413 -29.92 -0.07 -19.78
C MET A 413 -30.74 -0.05 -18.48
N ASN A 414 -31.48 1.03 -18.24
CA ASN A 414 -32.28 1.20 -17.04
C ASN A 414 -33.66 0.52 -17.14
N LEU A 415 -34.08 0.08 -18.32
CA LEU A 415 -35.39 -0.57 -18.52
C LEU A 415 -35.48 -1.95 -17.89
N GLU A 416 -34.35 -2.62 -17.65
CA GLU A 416 -34.31 -3.91 -16.94
C GLU A 416 -34.99 -3.80 -15.56
N LEU A 417 -34.83 -2.66 -14.89
CA LEU A 417 -35.48 -2.38 -13.60
C LEU A 417 -37.02 -2.43 -13.70
N LEU A 418 -37.59 -1.89 -14.78
CA LEU A 418 -39.05 -1.93 -14.99
C LEU A 418 -39.53 -3.35 -15.32
N PHE A 419 -38.76 -4.10 -16.11
CA PHE A 419 -39.08 -5.50 -16.43
C PHE A 419 -39.01 -6.41 -15.20
N GLU A 420 -37.95 -6.33 -14.39
CA GLU A 420 -37.85 -7.09 -13.13
C GLU A 420 -38.86 -6.61 -12.10
N GLY A 421 -39.14 -5.30 -12.04
CA GLY A 421 -40.23 -4.74 -11.23
C GLY A 421 -41.60 -5.36 -11.58
N TRP A 422 -41.92 -5.49 -12.87
CA TRP A 422 -43.12 -6.19 -13.32
C TRP A 422 -43.10 -7.67 -12.92
N LYS A 423 -42.01 -8.38 -13.19
CA LYS A 423 -41.88 -9.82 -12.90
C LYS A 423 -42.04 -10.14 -11.41
N HIS A 424 -41.59 -9.25 -10.53
CA HIS A 424 -41.70 -9.43 -9.09
C HIS A 424 -43.01 -8.91 -8.47
N SER A 425 -43.70 -7.95 -9.10
CA SER A 425 -44.94 -7.36 -8.56
C SER A 425 -46.22 -7.81 -9.25
N GLY A 426 -46.14 -8.33 -10.48
CA GLY A 426 -47.28 -8.54 -11.37
C GLY A 426 -47.86 -7.25 -11.98
N ASN A 427 -47.29 -6.07 -11.70
CA ASN A 427 -47.79 -4.80 -12.24
C ASN A 427 -47.43 -4.64 -13.72
N LYS A 428 -48.36 -5.03 -14.61
CA LYS A 428 -48.18 -4.97 -16.06
C LYS A 428 -47.91 -3.56 -16.61
N THR A 429 -48.28 -2.51 -15.87
CA THR A 429 -47.98 -1.13 -16.25
C THR A 429 -46.47 -0.88 -16.39
N LEU A 430 -45.65 -1.47 -15.53
CA LEU A 430 -44.18 -1.33 -15.59
C LEU A 430 -43.63 -1.97 -16.87
N TYR A 431 -44.15 -3.14 -17.25
CA TYR A 431 -43.82 -3.81 -18.51
C TYR A 431 -44.24 -2.96 -19.72
N ASP A 432 -45.48 -2.47 -19.73
CA ASP A 432 -46.01 -1.67 -20.84
C ASP A 432 -45.22 -0.36 -21.02
N MET A 433 -44.75 0.26 -19.92
CA MET A 433 -43.86 1.43 -19.94
C MET A 433 -42.48 1.09 -20.55
N ALA A 434 -41.86 -0.03 -20.15
CA ALA A 434 -40.57 -0.45 -20.69
C ALA A 434 -40.63 -0.78 -22.18
N VAL A 435 -41.71 -1.45 -22.62
CA VAL A 435 -41.98 -1.72 -24.04
C VAL A 435 -42.21 -0.42 -24.82
N SER A 436 -43.03 0.49 -24.28
CA SER A 436 -43.28 1.79 -24.91
C SER A 436 -41.97 2.57 -25.10
N HIS A 437 -41.13 2.63 -24.06
CA HIS A 437 -39.82 3.29 -24.13
C HIS A 437 -38.96 2.66 -25.23
N THR A 438 -38.83 1.34 -25.22
CA THR A 438 -38.05 0.60 -26.24
C THR A 438 -38.52 0.94 -27.66
N ASN A 439 -39.84 1.01 -27.89
CA ASN A 439 -40.42 1.32 -29.20
C ASN A 439 -40.09 2.74 -29.66
N VAL A 440 -40.14 3.70 -28.74
CA VAL A 440 -39.79 5.09 -29.04
C VAL A 440 -38.29 5.21 -29.31
N THR A 441 -37.43 4.52 -28.56
CA THR A 441 -35.98 4.49 -28.83
C THR A 441 -35.68 3.93 -30.22
N ILE A 442 -36.27 2.78 -30.58
CA ILE A 442 -36.08 2.18 -31.92
C ILE A 442 -36.54 3.16 -33.02
N ARG A 443 -37.68 3.83 -32.82
CA ARG A 443 -38.25 4.74 -33.82
C ARG A 443 -37.49 6.06 -33.95
N GLU A 444 -37.05 6.62 -32.82
CA GLU A 444 -36.59 8.01 -32.77
C GLU A 444 -35.08 8.17 -32.59
N HIS A 445 -34.42 7.27 -31.87
CA HIS A 445 -32.97 7.35 -31.66
C HIS A 445 -32.19 6.67 -32.78
N LEU A 446 -32.69 5.58 -33.36
CA LEU A 446 -31.98 4.86 -34.42
C LEU A 446 -32.11 5.56 -35.78
N ARG A 447 -31.00 5.60 -36.51
CA ARG A 447 -30.95 5.98 -37.92
C ARG A 447 -31.23 4.75 -38.80
N LYS A 448 -31.38 4.99 -40.11
CA LYS A 448 -31.65 3.93 -41.09
C LYS A 448 -30.56 2.86 -41.17
N ASP A 449 -29.32 3.22 -40.85
CA ASP A 449 -28.15 2.34 -40.83
C ASP A 449 -27.89 1.72 -39.45
N TYR A 450 -28.80 1.91 -38.49
CA TYR A 450 -28.70 1.45 -37.10
C TYR A 450 -27.60 2.13 -36.26
N SER A 451 -26.97 3.19 -36.76
CA SER A 451 -26.32 4.17 -35.87
C SER A 451 -27.39 4.95 -35.08
N HIS A 452 -26.98 5.81 -34.13
CA HIS A 452 -27.95 6.50 -33.27
C HIS A 452 -27.73 8.01 -33.18
N PHE A 453 -28.77 8.70 -32.69
CA PHE A 453 -28.68 9.99 -32.02
C PHE A 453 -28.62 9.73 -30.51
N HIS A 454 -27.63 10.30 -29.81
CA HIS A 454 -27.54 10.12 -28.35
C HIS A 454 -28.78 10.64 -27.64
N VAL A 455 -29.17 11.87 -27.95
CA VAL A 455 -30.25 12.62 -27.31
C VAL A 455 -31.40 12.87 -28.28
N VAL A 456 -32.63 12.63 -27.82
CA VAL A 456 -33.85 13.12 -28.48
C VAL A 456 -34.63 13.97 -27.48
N SER A 457 -34.94 15.20 -27.88
CA SER A 457 -35.79 16.12 -27.11
C SER A 457 -37.21 16.07 -27.64
N PHE A 458 -38.18 15.89 -26.75
CA PHE A 458 -39.60 15.83 -27.06
C PHE A 458 -40.37 16.97 -26.38
N ASN A 459 -41.48 17.37 -26.98
CA ASN A 459 -42.47 18.20 -26.30
C ASN A 459 -43.27 17.31 -25.32
N PRO A 460 -43.27 17.58 -24.01
CA PRO A 460 -43.91 16.72 -23.00
C PRO A 460 -45.45 16.68 -23.09
N SER A 461 -46.07 17.67 -23.75
CA SER A 461 -47.53 17.75 -23.92
C SER A 461 -48.01 17.02 -25.18
N THR A 462 -47.23 17.05 -26.27
CA THR A 462 -47.65 16.47 -27.57
C THR A 462 -46.92 15.17 -27.93
N GLY A 463 -45.78 14.87 -27.30
CA GLY A 463 -44.92 13.75 -27.68
C GLY A 463 -44.14 13.96 -28.96
N GLN A 464 -44.23 15.14 -29.60
CA GLN A 464 -43.51 15.44 -30.84
C GLN A 464 -42.03 15.69 -30.58
N VAL A 465 -41.18 15.21 -31.49
CA VAL A 465 -39.74 15.47 -31.47
C VAL A 465 -39.48 16.96 -31.73
N ILE A 466 -38.68 17.58 -30.87
CA ILE A 466 -38.17 18.95 -31.00
C ILE A 466 -36.83 18.93 -31.74
N ARG A 467 -35.90 18.06 -31.32
CA ARG A 467 -34.55 17.94 -31.90
C ARG A 467 -33.90 16.60 -31.55
N LYS A 468 -32.92 16.21 -32.37
CA LYS A 468 -32.08 15.02 -32.18
C LYS A 468 -30.61 15.41 -32.36
N TYR A 469 -29.73 14.97 -31.48
CA TYR A 469 -28.30 15.28 -31.55
C TYR A 469 -27.48 14.29 -30.72
N THR A 470 -26.16 14.31 -30.89
CA THR A 470 -25.21 13.53 -30.11
C THR A 470 -24.44 14.44 -29.15
N ALA A 471 -24.65 14.30 -27.84
CA ALA A 471 -24.08 15.23 -26.85
C ALA A 471 -22.65 14.88 -26.45
N THR A 472 -22.32 13.59 -26.41
CA THR A 472 -21.04 13.04 -25.94
C THR A 472 -20.18 12.50 -27.08
N GLY A 473 -20.49 12.85 -28.33
CA GLY A 473 -19.81 12.39 -29.54
C GLY A 473 -19.13 13.51 -30.31
N TYR A 474 -18.51 13.15 -31.42
CA TYR A 474 -17.72 14.05 -32.27
C TYR A 474 -18.53 15.23 -32.83
N ALA A 475 -19.78 15.03 -33.21
CA ALA A 475 -20.68 16.05 -33.74
C ALA A 475 -22.15 15.66 -33.49
N ASP A 476 -23.08 16.61 -33.63
CA ASP A 476 -24.53 16.34 -33.45
C ASP A 476 -25.07 15.17 -34.29
N TRP A 477 -24.42 14.89 -35.42
CA TRP A 477 -24.79 13.82 -36.35
C TRP A 477 -23.99 12.53 -36.15
N SER A 478 -22.95 12.53 -35.30
CA SER A 478 -22.03 11.41 -35.13
C SER A 478 -22.59 10.31 -34.23
N CYS A 479 -21.95 9.13 -34.26
CA CYS A 479 -22.32 7.96 -33.49
C CYS A 479 -21.29 7.67 -32.38
N TRP A 480 -21.63 8.08 -31.17
CA TRP A 480 -20.83 7.84 -29.96
C TRP A 480 -20.72 6.34 -29.63
N SER A 481 -19.51 5.81 -29.46
CA SER A 481 -19.32 4.35 -29.37
C SER A 481 -20.00 3.70 -28.17
N LEU A 482 -19.97 4.36 -27.01
CA LEU A 482 -20.57 3.82 -25.79
C LEU A 482 -22.10 3.88 -25.83
N GLY A 483 -22.68 4.92 -26.43
CA GLY A 483 -24.12 5.00 -26.69
C GLY A 483 -24.60 3.88 -27.59
N GLN A 484 -23.81 3.55 -28.63
CA GLN A 484 -24.07 2.39 -29.48
C GLN A 484 -23.98 1.08 -28.69
N ALA A 485 -22.99 0.94 -27.79
CA ALA A 485 -22.84 -0.23 -26.94
C ALA A 485 -24.02 -0.39 -25.95
N PHE A 486 -24.54 0.71 -25.39
CA PHE A 486 -25.76 0.69 -24.57
C PHE A 486 -26.99 0.24 -25.35
N LEU A 487 -27.08 0.57 -26.64
CA LEU A 487 -28.15 0.04 -27.50
C LEU A 487 -27.97 -1.47 -27.76
N VAL A 488 -26.74 -1.94 -27.99
CA VAL A 488 -26.43 -3.38 -28.15
C VAL A 488 -26.88 -4.18 -26.93
N ALA A 489 -26.50 -3.75 -25.73
CA ALA A 489 -26.89 -4.42 -24.49
C ALA A 489 -28.38 -4.21 -24.17
N GLY A 490 -28.86 -2.97 -24.22
CA GLY A 490 -30.22 -2.60 -23.83
C GLY A 490 -31.33 -3.19 -24.71
N LEU A 491 -31.14 -3.25 -26.03
CA LEU A 491 -32.11 -3.92 -26.93
C LEU A 491 -32.10 -5.44 -26.75
N THR A 492 -30.94 -6.02 -26.42
CA THR A 492 -30.82 -7.44 -26.10
C THR A 492 -31.56 -7.77 -24.80
N ILE A 493 -31.41 -6.92 -23.77
CA ILE A 493 -32.21 -6.98 -22.54
C ILE A 493 -33.70 -6.84 -22.86
N ALA A 494 -34.13 -5.85 -23.64
CA ALA A 494 -35.54 -5.68 -23.99
C ALA A 494 -36.10 -6.91 -24.73
N TYR A 495 -35.34 -7.52 -25.64
CA TYR A 495 -35.74 -8.76 -26.30
C TYR A 495 -35.81 -9.94 -25.32
N ARG A 496 -34.91 -10.03 -24.32
CA ARG A 496 -34.96 -11.05 -23.26
C ARG A 496 -36.34 -11.17 -22.63
N TYR A 497 -36.98 -10.04 -22.35
CA TYR A 497 -38.31 -9.98 -21.70
C TYR A 497 -39.48 -9.97 -22.69
N THR A 498 -39.36 -9.34 -23.85
CA THR A 498 -40.48 -9.16 -24.77
C THR A 498 -40.63 -10.28 -25.79
N LYS A 499 -39.51 -10.90 -26.19
CA LYS A 499 -39.43 -11.85 -27.29
C LYS A 499 -40.01 -11.33 -28.60
N ALA A 500 -40.04 -10.01 -28.80
CA ALA A 500 -40.63 -9.41 -29.99
C ALA A 500 -39.62 -9.32 -31.14
N ASP A 501 -39.96 -9.88 -32.30
CA ASP A 501 -39.05 -10.00 -33.46
C ASP A 501 -38.50 -8.67 -33.97
N TYR A 502 -39.28 -7.58 -33.88
CA TYR A 502 -38.81 -6.28 -34.32
C TYR A 502 -37.74 -5.69 -33.38
N ILE A 503 -37.77 -6.04 -32.09
CA ILE A 503 -36.72 -5.65 -31.12
C ILE A 503 -35.46 -6.48 -31.40
N LEU A 504 -35.61 -7.78 -31.70
CA LEU A 504 -34.49 -8.62 -32.12
C LEU A 504 -33.80 -8.05 -33.38
N LYS A 505 -34.57 -7.70 -34.40
CA LYS A 505 -34.04 -7.06 -35.63
C LYS A 505 -33.31 -5.75 -35.33
N ALA A 506 -33.81 -4.94 -34.40
CA ALA A 506 -33.12 -3.74 -33.97
C ALA A 506 -31.80 -4.06 -33.24
N ALA A 507 -31.80 -5.05 -32.33
CA ALA A 507 -30.61 -5.51 -31.61
C ALA A 507 -29.53 -6.05 -32.57
N GLU A 508 -29.93 -6.84 -33.56
CA GLU A 508 -29.03 -7.31 -34.63
C GLU A 508 -28.48 -6.15 -35.45
N GLY A 509 -29.32 -5.19 -35.83
CA GLY A 509 -28.91 -4.00 -36.58
C GLY A 509 -27.85 -3.16 -35.86
N VAL A 510 -28.10 -2.79 -34.59
CA VAL A 510 -27.14 -1.98 -33.81
C VAL A 510 -25.83 -2.74 -33.53
N SER A 511 -25.91 -4.07 -33.35
CA SER A 511 -24.76 -4.94 -33.13
C SER A 511 -23.92 -5.09 -34.39
N ASN A 512 -24.57 -5.24 -35.55
CA ASN A 512 -23.88 -5.27 -36.83
C ASN A 512 -23.18 -3.94 -37.11
N TYR A 513 -23.84 -2.81 -36.87
CA TYR A 513 -23.19 -1.50 -36.99
C TYR A 513 -21.94 -1.41 -36.10
N PHE A 514 -22.03 -1.79 -34.83
CA PHE A 514 -20.88 -1.77 -33.90
C PHE A 514 -19.73 -2.64 -34.40
N ILE A 515 -20.00 -3.87 -34.81
CA ILE A 515 -18.99 -4.83 -35.31
C ILE A 515 -18.34 -4.31 -36.59
N ASP A 516 -19.14 -3.81 -37.52
CA ASP A 516 -18.66 -3.41 -38.84
C ASP A 516 -17.87 -2.09 -38.78
N LYS A 517 -18.12 -1.24 -37.78
CA LYS A 517 -17.41 0.04 -37.57
C LYS A 517 -16.24 -0.05 -36.59
N ALA A 518 -16.23 -1.05 -35.70
CA ALA A 518 -15.11 -1.26 -34.80
C ALA A 518 -13.85 -1.65 -35.61
N PRO A 519 -12.67 -1.11 -35.24
CA PRO A 519 -11.39 -1.56 -35.79
C PRO A 519 -11.12 -3.06 -35.66
N ALA A 520 -10.07 -3.53 -36.33
CA ALA A 520 -9.81 -4.96 -36.53
C ALA A 520 -9.69 -5.80 -35.25
N ASP A 521 -9.28 -5.18 -34.15
CA ASP A 521 -9.15 -5.75 -32.80
C ASP A 521 -10.46 -5.72 -31.99
N GLY A 522 -11.54 -5.16 -32.54
CA GLY A 522 -12.86 -5.09 -31.92
C GLY A 522 -13.04 -3.99 -30.87
N ILE A 523 -12.00 -3.23 -30.52
CA ILE A 523 -12.14 -2.09 -29.60
C ILE A 523 -12.55 -0.86 -30.43
N PRO A 524 -13.66 -0.17 -30.16
CA PRO A 524 -14.05 1.00 -30.95
C PRO A 524 -13.19 2.23 -30.63
N LEU A 525 -13.22 3.23 -31.51
CA LEU A 525 -12.85 4.61 -31.15
C LEU A 525 -13.96 5.22 -30.28
N TRP A 526 -13.68 6.28 -29.54
CA TRP A 526 -14.67 7.03 -28.74
C TRP A 526 -15.92 7.45 -29.54
N ASP A 527 -15.75 7.74 -30.83
CA ASP A 527 -16.85 7.99 -31.76
C ASP A 527 -16.54 7.30 -33.09
N PHE A 528 -17.54 6.68 -33.70
CA PHE A 528 -17.36 5.93 -34.95
C PHE A 528 -17.15 6.82 -36.18
N ASP A 529 -17.47 8.12 -36.08
CA ASP A 529 -17.40 9.06 -37.19
C ASP A 529 -16.29 10.11 -37.02
N VAL A 530 -15.40 9.94 -36.04
CA VAL A 530 -14.23 10.80 -35.88
C VAL A 530 -13.26 10.62 -37.07
N PRO A 531 -12.76 11.71 -37.69
CA PRO A 531 -11.83 11.61 -38.80
C PRO A 531 -10.54 10.88 -38.41
N HIS A 532 -10.02 10.04 -39.31
CA HIS A 532 -8.71 9.39 -39.17
C HIS A 532 -7.55 10.34 -39.48
N ASP A 533 -7.54 11.53 -38.89
CA ASP A 533 -6.45 12.51 -39.02
C ASP A 533 -5.48 12.37 -37.83
N PRO A 534 -4.18 12.08 -38.04
CA PRO A 534 -3.19 11.94 -36.97
C PRO A 534 -3.00 13.20 -36.09
N ILE A 535 -3.57 14.35 -36.47
CA ILE A 535 -3.45 15.62 -35.73
C ILE A 535 -4.64 15.84 -34.77
N HIS A 536 -5.73 15.06 -34.86
CA HIS A 536 -6.90 15.28 -34.00
C HIS A 536 -6.63 14.79 -32.56
N PRO A 537 -6.70 15.65 -31.53
CA PRO A 537 -6.23 15.33 -30.16
C PRO A 537 -7.07 14.30 -29.39
N TYR A 538 -8.03 13.61 -30.02
CA TYR A 538 -9.02 12.75 -29.36
C TYR A 538 -9.27 11.39 -30.05
N ILE A 539 -8.30 10.82 -30.76
CA ILE A 539 -8.41 9.44 -31.28
C ILE A 539 -8.13 8.46 -30.13
N HIS A 540 -9.05 8.35 -29.18
CA HIS A 540 -8.95 7.42 -28.05
C HIS A 540 -9.76 6.15 -28.31
N ARG A 541 -9.23 5.02 -27.87
CA ARG A 541 -9.90 3.71 -27.89
C ARG A 541 -10.88 3.65 -26.71
N ASP A 542 -12.10 3.18 -26.92
CA ASP A 542 -13.10 3.09 -25.87
C ASP A 542 -13.29 1.62 -25.44
N SER A 543 -12.47 1.18 -24.48
CA SER A 543 -12.57 -0.15 -23.90
C SER A 543 -13.87 -0.37 -23.13
N SER A 544 -14.49 0.69 -22.60
CA SER A 544 -15.76 0.60 -21.89
C SER A 544 -16.90 0.25 -22.86
N ALA A 545 -16.96 0.92 -24.01
CA ALA A 545 -17.89 0.60 -25.08
C ALA A 545 -17.70 -0.84 -25.59
N ALA A 546 -16.45 -1.28 -25.77
CA ALA A 546 -16.14 -2.66 -26.14
C ALA A 546 -16.68 -3.66 -25.11
N SER A 547 -16.42 -3.45 -23.81
CA SER A 547 -16.88 -4.37 -22.76
C SER A 547 -18.41 -4.42 -22.63
N THR A 548 -19.08 -3.29 -22.76
CA THR A 548 -20.55 -3.20 -22.73
C THR A 548 -21.16 -3.90 -23.93
N ALA A 549 -20.62 -3.66 -25.14
CA ALA A 549 -21.08 -4.32 -26.35
C ALA A 549 -20.85 -5.84 -26.29
N ALA A 550 -19.70 -6.29 -25.76
CA ALA A 550 -19.40 -7.71 -25.59
C ALA A 550 -20.48 -8.41 -24.75
N SER A 551 -20.96 -7.79 -23.67
CA SER A 551 -22.04 -8.36 -22.86
C SER A 551 -23.35 -8.54 -23.65
N GLY A 552 -23.72 -7.60 -24.51
CA GLY A 552 -24.90 -7.75 -25.36
C GLY A 552 -24.69 -8.76 -26.49
N LEU A 553 -23.50 -8.80 -27.09
CA LEU A 553 -23.16 -9.70 -28.19
C LEU A 553 -23.19 -11.17 -27.79
N ILE A 554 -22.68 -11.54 -26.61
CA ILE A 554 -22.70 -12.93 -26.14
C ILE A 554 -24.13 -13.40 -25.87
N GLU A 555 -24.99 -12.52 -25.37
CA GLU A 555 -26.39 -12.83 -25.13
C GLU A 555 -27.18 -12.91 -26.44
N LEU A 556 -26.93 -11.99 -27.38
CA LEU A 556 -27.52 -12.01 -28.72
C LEU A 556 -27.13 -13.27 -29.50
N PHE A 557 -25.88 -13.76 -29.33
CA PHE A 557 -25.48 -15.08 -29.81
C PHE A 557 -26.37 -16.18 -29.21
N GLY A 558 -26.65 -16.14 -27.90
CA GLY A 558 -27.56 -17.08 -27.24
C GLY A 558 -28.98 -17.07 -27.81
N PHE A 559 -29.46 -15.93 -28.34
CA PHE A 559 -30.78 -15.83 -28.96
C PHE A 559 -30.83 -16.24 -30.43
N THR A 560 -29.77 -15.98 -31.18
CA THR A 560 -29.76 -16.13 -32.66
C THR A 560 -28.97 -17.34 -33.13
N ASN A 561 -28.08 -17.88 -32.29
CA ASN A 561 -27.04 -18.85 -32.64
C ASN A 561 -26.12 -18.40 -33.79
N ASN A 562 -26.07 -17.08 -34.08
CA ASN A 562 -25.26 -16.52 -35.15
C ASN A 562 -23.81 -16.32 -34.66
N THR A 563 -22.89 -17.12 -35.19
CA THR A 563 -21.47 -17.13 -34.79
C THR A 563 -20.76 -15.81 -35.04
N LYS A 564 -21.29 -14.89 -35.87
CA LYS A 564 -20.77 -13.52 -36.03
C LYS A 564 -20.63 -12.83 -34.67
N TYR A 565 -21.65 -12.93 -33.81
CA TYR A 565 -21.67 -12.25 -32.52
C TYR A 565 -20.72 -12.91 -31.51
N LEU A 566 -20.61 -14.24 -31.51
CA LEU A 566 -19.64 -14.97 -30.69
C LEU A 566 -18.19 -14.63 -31.09
N ASN A 567 -17.92 -14.54 -32.39
CA ASN A 567 -16.60 -14.18 -32.90
C ASN A 567 -16.22 -12.73 -32.53
N ALA A 568 -17.17 -11.80 -32.62
CA ALA A 568 -16.96 -10.43 -32.18
C ALA A 568 -16.72 -10.34 -30.66
N PHE A 569 -17.51 -11.08 -29.86
CA PHE A 569 -17.30 -11.20 -28.42
C PHE A 569 -15.89 -11.71 -28.08
N ASN A 570 -15.49 -12.86 -28.63
CA ASN A 570 -14.17 -13.45 -28.37
C ASN A 570 -13.04 -12.48 -28.75
N LYS A 571 -13.15 -11.84 -29.91
CA LYS A 571 -12.19 -10.84 -30.37
C LYS A 571 -12.06 -9.67 -29.38
N ILE A 572 -13.18 -9.12 -28.91
CA ILE A 572 -13.16 -8.04 -27.91
C ILE A 572 -12.49 -8.53 -26.62
N MET A 573 -12.85 -9.72 -26.14
CA MET A 573 -12.29 -10.28 -24.90
C MET A 573 -10.79 -10.57 -25.02
N ASP A 574 -10.33 -11.09 -26.15
CA ASP A 574 -8.91 -11.32 -26.43
C ASP A 574 -8.12 -10.00 -26.43
N SER A 575 -8.67 -8.97 -27.08
CA SER A 575 -8.07 -7.63 -27.10
C SER A 575 -8.05 -6.99 -25.72
N LEU A 576 -9.15 -7.04 -24.96
CA LEU A 576 -9.20 -6.51 -23.59
C LEU A 576 -8.28 -7.27 -22.64
N ASN A 577 -8.02 -8.56 -22.88
CA ASN A 577 -7.06 -9.37 -22.15
C ASN A 577 -5.61 -9.23 -22.63
N SER A 578 -5.36 -8.48 -23.70
CA SER A 578 -4.01 -8.19 -24.16
C SER A 578 -3.34 -7.15 -23.26
N SER A 579 -2.01 -7.13 -23.27
CA SER A 579 -1.22 -6.14 -22.52
C SER A 579 -1.54 -4.69 -22.90
N GLN A 580 -2.02 -4.44 -24.12
CA GLN A 580 -2.39 -3.10 -24.57
C GLN A 580 -3.55 -2.49 -23.77
N TYR A 581 -4.49 -3.32 -23.31
CA TYR A 581 -5.73 -2.89 -22.66
C TYR A 581 -5.83 -3.29 -21.19
N ARG A 582 -5.02 -4.23 -20.73
CA ARG A 582 -4.92 -4.53 -19.29
C ARG A 582 -4.15 -3.45 -18.54
N ALA A 583 -4.63 -3.13 -17.34
CA ALA A 583 -3.95 -2.20 -16.44
C ALA A 583 -2.52 -2.63 -16.10
N ASP A 584 -2.22 -3.93 -16.10
CA ASP A 584 -0.88 -4.48 -15.85
C ASP A 584 0.01 -4.57 -17.10
N GLY A 585 -0.52 -4.28 -18.29
CA GLY A 585 0.21 -4.36 -19.56
C GLY A 585 0.65 -3.00 -20.14
N LYS A 586 0.13 -1.89 -19.61
CA LYS A 586 0.52 -0.53 -20.01
C LYS A 586 1.67 0.02 -19.15
N PRO A 587 2.82 0.42 -19.73
CA PRO A 587 3.99 0.93 -19.00
C PRO A 587 3.69 2.12 -18.08
N GLU A 588 2.79 3.00 -18.50
CA GLU A 588 2.32 4.18 -17.77
C GLU A 588 1.57 3.86 -16.46
N TYR A 589 0.96 2.67 -16.35
CA TYR A 589 0.36 2.16 -15.11
C TYR A 589 1.27 1.19 -14.36
N LYS A 590 2.31 0.64 -15.01
CA LYS A 590 3.36 -0.15 -14.37
C LYS A 590 4.29 0.69 -13.49
N ILE A 591 4.61 1.93 -13.85
CA ILE A 591 5.48 2.78 -13.02
C ILE A 591 4.83 3.08 -11.64
N PRO A 592 3.52 3.44 -11.56
CA PRO A 592 2.78 3.51 -10.31
C PRO A 592 2.77 2.22 -9.49
N ALA A 593 2.46 1.09 -10.15
CA ALA A 593 2.30 -0.19 -9.48
C ALA A 593 3.63 -0.82 -9.04
N LEU A 594 4.72 -0.61 -9.78
CA LEU A 594 6.06 -1.05 -9.40
C LEU A 594 6.56 -0.25 -8.20
N ILE A 595 6.48 1.09 -8.22
CA ILE A 595 6.96 1.94 -7.13
C ILE A 595 6.11 1.76 -5.85
N VAL A 596 4.78 1.61 -5.97
CA VAL A 596 3.88 1.46 -4.81
C VAL A 596 3.83 0.02 -4.30
N ASN A 597 3.60 -0.99 -5.14
CA ASN A 597 3.47 -2.37 -4.64
C ASN A 597 4.80 -2.97 -4.17
N GLY A 598 5.91 -2.36 -4.60
CA GLY A 598 7.23 -2.78 -4.22
C GLY A 598 7.74 -2.35 -2.87
N ILE A 599 7.31 -1.16 -2.46
CA ILE A 599 7.77 -0.50 -1.24
C ILE A 599 6.69 -0.58 -0.17
N PHE A 600 5.40 -0.68 -0.56
CA PHE A 600 4.28 -0.91 0.35
C PHE A 600 3.87 -2.39 0.45
N GLY A 601 4.80 -3.19 0.96
CA GLY A 601 4.45 -4.41 1.65
C GLY A 601 3.75 -4.11 2.98
N LYS A 602 2.46 -3.74 2.94
CA LYS A 602 1.58 -3.36 4.08
C LYS A 602 1.91 -1.98 4.67
N GLU A 603 0.87 -1.31 5.17
CA GLU A 603 1.01 -0.16 6.06
C GLU A 603 1.90 -0.55 7.24
N THR A 604 3.17 -0.16 7.16
CA THR A 604 4.09 -0.09 8.28
C THR A 604 4.09 1.36 8.78
N ASP A 605 4.10 1.56 10.10
CA ASP A 605 4.25 2.88 10.72
C ASP A 605 5.66 3.48 10.53
N LYS A 606 6.56 2.76 9.84
CA LYS A 606 7.86 3.25 9.37
C LYS A 606 8.02 2.90 7.90
N LEU A 607 8.16 3.90 7.03
CA LEU A 607 8.48 3.70 5.62
C LEU A 607 9.90 3.10 5.51
N PRO A 608 10.07 1.91 4.92
CA PRO A 608 11.40 1.38 4.65
C PRO A 608 12.00 2.09 3.43
N TYR A 609 13.14 2.77 3.60
CA TYR A 609 13.82 3.45 2.50
C TYR A 609 14.67 2.43 1.70
N PRO A 610 14.43 2.26 0.39
CA PRO A 610 15.21 1.35 -0.43
C PRO A 610 16.66 1.83 -0.54
N SER A 611 17.59 0.88 -0.72
CA SER A 611 19.01 1.18 -0.94
C SER A 611 19.49 0.51 -2.22
N ASP A 612 19.65 -0.81 -2.19
CA ASP A 612 19.97 -1.67 -3.32
C ASP A 612 19.07 -2.92 -3.35
N GLY A 613 19.05 -3.67 -4.44
CA GLY A 613 18.23 -4.88 -4.51
C GLY A 613 18.59 -5.78 -5.68
N SER A 614 18.52 -7.09 -5.46
CA SER A 614 18.67 -8.06 -6.55
C SER A 614 17.42 -8.07 -7.44
N PRO A 615 17.54 -8.01 -8.78
CA PRO A 615 16.39 -7.98 -9.69
C PRO A 615 15.47 -9.20 -9.54
N ILE A 616 16.01 -10.34 -9.13
CA ILE A 616 15.25 -11.59 -8.91
C ILE A 616 14.62 -11.69 -7.51
N SER A 617 14.92 -10.75 -6.62
CA SER A 617 14.28 -10.62 -5.30
C SER A 617 12.98 -9.84 -5.44
N ALA A 618 11.94 -10.21 -4.67
CA ALA A 618 10.69 -9.45 -4.62
C ALA A 618 10.76 -8.22 -3.70
N LYS A 619 11.89 -7.99 -3.02
CA LYS A 619 12.06 -6.93 -2.01
C LYS A 619 13.38 -6.20 -2.20
N TRP A 620 13.32 -4.88 -2.06
CA TRP A 620 14.50 -4.02 -1.86
C TRP A 620 15.23 -4.43 -0.57
N ASN A 621 16.54 -4.29 -0.56
CA ASN A 621 17.26 -4.18 0.70
C ASN A 621 16.93 -2.80 1.28
N THR A 622 16.32 -2.83 2.44
CA THR A 622 15.86 -1.65 3.16
C THR A 622 16.61 -1.57 4.47
N THR A 623 17.03 -0.38 4.89
CA THR A 623 17.68 -0.21 6.18
C THR A 623 16.61 -0.01 7.26
N PRO A 624 16.48 -0.90 8.27
CA PRO A 624 15.56 -0.67 9.38
C PRO A 624 16.08 0.47 10.27
N GLY A 625 15.27 1.51 10.49
CA GLY A 625 15.62 2.63 11.38
C GLY A 625 16.25 3.81 10.64
N VAL A 626 15.45 4.87 10.45
CA VAL A 626 15.78 6.08 9.68
C VAL A 626 16.70 7.03 10.44
N LYS A 627 17.93 6.60 10.75
CA LYS A 627 18.97 7.55 11.16
C LYS A 627 20.23 7.32 10.35
N GLY A 628 20.44 8.17 9.35
CA GLY A 628 21.76 8.39 8.75
C GLY A 628 22.19 7.54 7.55
N GLN A 629 21.28 6.83 6.86
CA GLN A 629 21.64 6.16 5.61
C GLN A 629 21.61 7.14 4.42
N TRP A 630 22.74 7.34 3.76
CA TRP A 630 22.92 8.34 2.68
C TRP A 630 21.92 8.25 1.51
N THR A 631 21.28 7.10 1.28
CA THR A 631 20.32 6.90 0.19
C THR A 631 18.88 7.29 0.53
N ALA A 632 18.58 7.71 1.76
CA ALA A 632 17.20 7.92 2.21
C ALA A 632 16.42 9.01 1.43
N GLY A 633 17.11 9.99 0.85
CA GLY A 633 16.48 11.08 0.10
C GLY A 633 15.95 10.68 -1.29
N PHE A 634 16.48 9.62 -1.89
CA PHE A 634 16.18 9.29 -3.30
C PHE A 634 14.75 8.78 -3.52
N TYR A 635 14.22 7.96 -2.60
CA TYR A 635 12.86 7.47 -2.71
C TYR A 635 11.78 8.57 -2.58
N PRO A 636 11.82 9.46 -1.57
CA PRO A 636 10.99 10.66 -1.54
C PRO A 636 11.07 11.45 -2.85
N GLY A 637 12.28 11.59 -3.40
CA GLY A 637 12.52 12.29 -4.65
C GLY A 637 11.83 11.67 -5.87
N VAL A 638 11.85 10.34 -5.98
CA VAL A 638 11.08 9.59 -6.99
C VAL A 638 9.59 9.93 -6.89
N LEU A 639 9.04 9.90 -5.67
CA LEU A 639 7.63 10.23 -5.42
C LEU A 639 7.29 11.69 -5.76
N TRP A 640 8.19 12.62 -5.47
CA TRP A 640 8.03 14.03 -5.83
C TRP A 640 8.01 14.26 -7.34
N TYR A 641 8.89 13.59 -8.09
CA TYR A 641 8.84 13.66 -9.55
C TYR A 641 7.55 13.03 -10.13
N LEU A 642 7.07 11.91 -9.56
CA LEU A 642 5.79 11.33 -9.95
C LEU A 642 4.62 12.28 -9.68
N TYR A 643 4.61 12.95 -8.53
CA TYR A 643 3.65 14.00 -8.25
C TYR A 643 3.77 15.13 -9.28
N ASN A 644 4.99 15.59 -9.59
CA ASN A 644 5.18 16.67 -10.55
C ASN A 644 4.63 16.32 -11.93
N TYR A 645 4.82 15.08 -12.38
CA TYR A 645 4.34 14.59 -13.69
C TYR A 645 2.83 14.36 -13.70
N THR A 646 2.28 13.71 -12.69
CA THR A 646 0.87 13.26 -12.67
C THR A 646 -0.10 14.27 -12.05
N LYS A 647 0.41 15.18 -11.22
CA LYS A 647 -0.35 16.08 -10.33
C LYS A 647 -1.35 15.38 -9.40
N SER A 648 -1.20 14.08 -9.15
CA SER A 648 -2.12 13.33 -8.28
C SER A 648 -1.83 13.54 -6.80
N ASP A 649 -2.88 13.82 -6.02
CA ASP A 649 -2.79 13.98 -4.57
C ASP A 649 -2.30 12.74 -3.85
N ASN A 650 -2.55 11.53 -4.38
CA ASN A 650 -2.02 10.30 -3.78
C ASN A 650 -0.49 10.29 -3.77
N TRP A 651 0.14 10.68 -4.88
CA TRP A 651 1.60 10.81 -4.95
C TRP A 651 2.12 11.90 -4.03
N LYS A 652 1.39 13.03 -3.95
CA LYS A 652 1.73 14.12 -3.04
C LYS A 652 1.75 13.65 -1.58
N GLN A 653 0.72 12.94 -1.12
CA GLN A 653 0.65 12.47 0.26
C GLN A 653 1.73 11.43 0.57
N LEU A 654 2.02 10.52 -0.36
CA LEU A 654 3.11 9.56 -0.21
C LEU A 654 4.48 10.25 -0.17
N ALA A 655 4.70 11.24 -1.04
CA ALA A 655 5.93 12.02 -1.07
C ALA A 655 6.13 12.83 0.21
N ILE A 656 5.07 13.43 0.77
CA ILE A 656 5.10 14.12 2.07
C ILE A 656 5.50 13.13 3.17
N LYS A 657 4.79 11.99 3.30
CA LYS A 657 5.09 10.99 4.33
C LYS A 657 6.53 10.47 4.25
N ALA A 658 7.03 10.24 3.04
CA ALA A 658 8.41 9.82 2.81
C ALA A 658 9.43 10.94 3.04
N THR A 659 9.07 12.20 2.81
CA THR A 659 9.95 13.33 3.12
C THR A 659 10.06 13.55 4.62
N ASP A 660 8.93 13.46 5.34
CA ASP A 660 8.87 13.66 6.79
C ASP A 660 9.73 12.64 7.55
N GLY A 661 9.85 11.41 7.05
CA GLY A 661 10.72 10.43 7.69
C GLY A 661 12.22 10.75 7.60
N VAL A 662 12.64 11.63 6.69
CA VAL A 662 14.03 12.12 6.53
C VAL A 662 14.26 13.43 7.32
N PHE A 663 13.26 13.93 8.06
CA PHE A 663 13.32 15.22 8.75
C PHE A 663 14.50 15.34 9.72
N ASP A 664 14.80 14.30 10.49
CA ASP A 664 15.88 14.30 11.49
C ASP A 664 17.28 14.37 10.87
N ASP A 665 17.42 13.98 9.59
CA ASP A 665 18.72 13.97 8.92
C ASP A 665 19.26 15.38 8.67
N GLN A 666 18.42 16.43 8.78
CA GLN A 666 18.85 17.83 8.72
C GLN A 666 19.88 18.18 9.81
N PHE A 667 19.91 17.43 10.92
CA PHE A 667 20.80 17.66 12.05
C PHE A 667 22.15 16.92 11.95
N LYS A 668 22.39 16.19 10.86
CA LYS A 668 23.62 15.40 10.70
C LYS A 668 24.82 16.29 10.42
N THR A 669 25.89 16.08 11.19
CA THR A 669 27.18 16.77 11.06
C THR A 669 28.33 15.82 10.75
N ASP A 670 28.06 14.52 10.65
CA ASP A 670 29.03 13.43 10.54
C ASP A 670 29.22 12.87 9.12
N SER A 671 28.36 13.25 8.16
CA SER A 671 28.45 12.86 6.75
C SER A 671 28.21 14.03 5.81
N HIS A 672 28.88 14.02 4.67
CA HIS A 672 28.63 14.97 3.59
C HIS A 672 27.35 14.66 2.79
N ASP A 673 26.87 13.42 2.85
CA ASP A 673 25.71 12.94 2.08
C ASP A 673 24.36 13.53 2.52
N ILE A 674 24.35 14.38 3.54
CA ILE A 674 23.16 15.13 3.95
C ILE A 674 22.57 15.94 2.77
N GLY A 675 23.40 16.35 1.81
CA GLY A 675 22.92 16.99 0.58
C GLY A 675 21.98 16.10 -0.22
N PHE A 676 22.34 14.85 -0.50
CA PHE A 676 21.45 13.89 -1.16
C PHE A 676 20.17 13.65 -0.35
N MET A 677 20.31 13.50 0.96
CA MET A 677 19.17 13.19 1.83
C MET A 677 18.13 14.32 1.80
N ILE A 678 18.58 15.57 1.91
CA ILE A 678 17.70 16.74 2.05
C ILE A 678 17.27 17.31 0.69
N MET A 679 18.17 17.40 -0.30
CA MET A 679 17.80 17.99 -1.60
C MET A 679 16.90 17.08 -2.42
N CYS A 680 17.10 15.76 -2.37
CA CYS A 680 16.20 14.83 -3.07
C CYS A 680 14.82 14.72 -2.40
N SER A 681 14.69 15.06 -1.11
CA SER A 681 13.42 15.02 -0.37
C SER A 681 12.79 16.40 -0.21
N PHE A 682 13.22 17.20 0.78
CA PHE A 682 12.73 18.55 1.06
C PHE A 682 13.01 19.52 -0.09
N GLY A 683 14.16 19.43 -0.75
CA GLY A 683 14.52 20.27 -1.89
C GLY A 683 13.53 20.11 -3.06
N LYS A 684 13.31 18.87 -3.52
CA LYS A 684 12.33 18.57 -4.57
C LYS A 684 10.88 18.83 -4.14
N GLY A 685 10.56 18.55 -2.88
CA GLY A 685 9.27 18.91 -2.31
C GLY A 685 9.01 20.42 -2.38
N TYR A 686 10.01 21.24 -2.05
CA TYR A 686 9.90 22.69 -2.12
C TYR A 686 9.77 23.17 -3.56
N GLU A 687 10.60 22.64 -4.47
CA GLU A 687 10.55 22.94 -5.90
C GLU A 687 9.14 22.76 -6.48
N PHE A 688 8.49 21.62 -6.19
CA PHE A 688 7.21 21.26 -6.81
C PHE A 688 5.95 21.72 -6.06
N THR A 689 6.06 22.12 -4.79
CA THR A 689 4.89 22.52 -3.98
C THR A 689 4.97 23.91 -3.39
N GLN A 690 6.16 24.52 -3.35
CA GLN A 690 6.41 25.80 -2.68
C GLN A 690 6.01 25.78 -1.19
N ASN A 691 6.13 24.63 -0.52
CA ASN A 691 5.86 24.49 0.91
C ASN A 691 6.80 25.37 1.74
N ASP A 692 6.24 26.30 2.50
CA ASP A 692 6.95 27.34 3.27
C ASP A 692 7.75 26.81 4.47
N THR A 693 7.50 25.56 4.89
CA THR A 693 8.23 24.92 5.99
C THR A 693 9.56 24.30 5.55
N TYR A 694 9.68 23.88 4.28
CA TYR A 694 10.85 23.14 3.77
C TYR A 694 12.14 23.95 3.68
N PRO A 695 12.12 25.26 3.32
CA PRO A 695 13.33 26.09 3.34
C PRO A 695 14.05 26.10 4.71
N LYS A 696 13.33 25.98 5.83
CA LYS A 696 13.95 25.93 7.17
C LYS A 696 14.80 24.67 7.37
N VAL A 697 14.33 23.54 6.84
CA VAL A 697 15.05 22.25 6.88
C VAL A 697 16.29 22.32 6.00
N ILE A 698 16.14 22.84 4.78
CA ILE A 698 17.24 23.05 3.81
C ILE A 698 18.34 23.92 4.43
N VAL A 699 17.98 25.05 5.03
CA VAL A 699 18.93 25.98 5.67
C VAL A 699 19.65 25.33 6.86
N THR A 700 18.92 24.61 7.71
CA THR A 700 19.52 23.91 8.86
C THR A 700 20.54 22.87 8.39
N ALA A 701 20.18 22.06 7.40
CA ALA A 701 21.06 21.06 6.82
C ALA A 701 22.29 21.70 6.12
N ALA A 702 22.12 22.82 5.42
CA ALA A 702 23.21 23.55 4.79
C ALA A 702 24.25 24.04 5.81
N HIS A 703 23.80 24.59 6.94
CA HIS A 703 24.71 24.97 8.02
C HIS A 703 25.45 23.76 8.62
N ASN A 704 24.75 22.64 8.81
CA ASN A 704 25.38 21.43 9.33
C ASN A 704 26.40 20.83 8.36
N LEU A 705 26.13 20.80 7.06
CA LEU A 705 27.10 20.41 6.03
C LEU A 705 28.32 21.34 6.03
N ALA A 706 28.10 22.65 6.15
CA ALA A 706 29.18 23.65 6.17
C ALA A 706 30.17 23.44 7.34
N THR A 707 29.73 22.87 8.48
CA THR A 707 30.64 22.58 9.61
C THR A 707 31.73 21.55 9.26
N ARG A 708 31.56 20.78 8.19
CA ARG A 708 32.54 19.79 7.72
C ARG A 708 33.59 20.38 6.78
N PHE A 709 33.49 21.67 6.45
CA PHE A 709 34.47 22.37 5.61
C PHE A 709 35.76 22.67 6.37
N SER A 710 36.90 22.39 5.75
CA SER A 710 38.20 22.87 6.22
C SER A 710 38.74 23.95 5.28
N PRO A 711 38.90 25.21 5.74
CA PRO A 711 39.53 26.26 4.95
C PRO A 711 40.98 25.93 4.53
N LYS A 712 41.69 25.11 5.31
CA LYS A 712 43.06 24.67 4.99
C LYS A 712 43.11 23.69 3.83
N VAL A 713 42.18 22.74 3.82
CA VAL A 713 42.07 21.75 2.73
C VAL A 713 41.36 22.35 1.51
N GLY A 714 40.39 23.23 1.75
CA GLY A 714 39.51 23.79 0.74
C GLY A 714 38.36 22.85 0.34
N CYS A 715 38.05 21.84 1.16
CA CYS A 715 36.98 20.86 0.89
C CYS A 715 36.14 20.58 2.13
N ILE A 716 35.00 19.94 1.88
CA ILE A 716 34.09 19.36 2.87
C ILE A 716 34.53 17.93 3.10
N ARG A 717 34.74 17.53 4.36
CA ARG A 717 35.15 16.17 4.72
C ARG A 717 34.04 15.17 4.39
N SER A 718 34.36 14.08 3.69
CA SER A 718 33.35 13.10 3.29
C SER A 718 32.86 12.23 4.46
N TRP A 719 33.78 11.64 5.23
CA TRP A 719 33.47 10.77 6.37
C TRP A 719 34.34 11.09 7.59
N ASN A 720 33.86 10.79 8.79
CA ASN A 720 34.67 10.89 10.01
C ASN A 720 35.64 9.70 10.17
N SER A 721 35.26 8.52 9.69
CA SER A 721 36.09 7.32 9.58
C SER A 721 35.83 6.65 8.24
N SER A 722 36.89 6.26 7.53
CA SER A 722 36.78 5.68 6.19
C SER A 722 36.76 4.15 6.23
N PRO A 723 35.81 3.51 5.51
CA PRO A 723 35.83 2.07 5.34
C PRO A 723 36.89 1.59 4.32
N PHE A 724 37.52 2.51 3.57
CA PHE A 724 38.49 2.22 2.51
C PHE A 724 39.95 2.48 2.91
N ASP A 725 40.19 2.80 4.19
CA ASP A 725 41.55 2.98 4.72
C ASP A 725 41.74 2.20 6.03
N ALA A 726 42.06 0.92 5.88
CA ALA A 726 42.28 -0.01 7.00
C ALA A 726 43.50 0.34 7.87
N ASN A 727 44.38 1.23 7.42
CA ASN A 727 45.58 1.66 8.15
C ASN A 727 45.41 3.04 8.82
N GLN A 728 44.24 3.68 8.68
CA GLN A 728 43.98 5.07 9.13
C GLN A 728 45.11 6.04 8.76
N LYS A 729 45.66 5.92 7.55
CA LYS A 729 46.61 6.92 7.04
C LYS A 729 45.93 8.26 6.74
N GLY A 730 44.61 8.25 6.54
CA GLY A 730 43.80 9.37 6.10
C GLY A 730 43.48 10.41 7.18
N ASP A 731 43.92 11.64 6.92
CA ASP A 731 43.76 12.80 7.82
C ASP A 731 42.51 13.63 7.42
N PHE A 732 42.22 13.74 6.12
CA PHE A 732 41.02 14.41 5.59
C PHE A 732 40.62 13.88 4.22
N LEU A 733 39.68 12.92 4.19
CA LEU A 733 39.24 12.26 2.95
C LEU A 733 38.07 13.01 2.29
N VAL A 734 38.18 13.13 0.97
CA VAL A 734 37.17 13.74 0.09
C VAL A 734 36.88 12.78 -1.06
N ILE A 735 35.60 12.62 -1.41
CA ILE A 735 35.14 11.81 -2.53
C ILE A 735 34.29 12.62 -3.52
N VAL A 736 34.21 12.16 -4.78
CA VAL A 736 33.67 12.95 -5.90
C VAL A 736 32.17 13.23 -5.85
N ASP A 737 31.37 12.39 -5.20
CA ASP A 737 29.93 12.59 -4.97
C ASP A 737 29.62 13.77 -4.03
N ASN A 738 30.62 14.27 -3.30
CA ASN A 738 30.53 15.53 -2.55
C ASN A 738 30.17 16.71 -3.45
N MET A 739 30.50 16.65 -4.75
CA MET A 739 30.03 17.62 -5.76
C MET A 739 28.51 17.69 -5.89
N MET A 740 27.79 16.58 -5.72
CA MET A 740 26.33 16.57 -5.76
C MET A 740 25.70 17.18 -4.51
N ASN A 741 26.43 17.16 -3.39
CA ASN A 741 25.96 17.68 -2.11
C ASN A 741 26.12 19.21 -2.01
N LEU A 742 26.86 19.85 -2.92
CA LEU A 742 27.04 21.30 -2.95
C LEU A 742 25.74 22.06 -3.26
N GLU A 743 24.78 21.43 -3.94
CA GLU A 743 23.45 22.01 -4.19
C GLU A 743 22.77 22.47 -2.90
N LEU A 744 22.93 21.71 -1.81
CA LEU A 744 22.39 22.06 -0.50
C LEU A 744 22.95 23.39 0.03
N LEU A 745 24.25 23.65 -0.17
CA LEU A 745 24.87 24.91 0.25
C LEU A 745 24.42 26.08 -0.60
N PHE A 746 24.26 25.87 -1.92
CA PHE A 746 23.76 26.91 -2.81
C PHE A 746 22.30 27.27 -2.53
N GLU A 747 21.43 26.30 -2.25
CA GLU A 747 20.04 26.57 -1.84
C GLU A 747 19.98 27.22 -0.45
N GLY A 748 20.83 26.78 0.50
CA GLY A 748 20.99 27.46 1.78
C GLY A 748 21.40 28.94 1.63
N TRP A 749 22.32 29.24 0.71
CA TRP A 749 22.70 30.61 0.36
C TRP A 749 21.52 31.38 -0.24
N LYS A 750 20.81 30.85 -1.24
CA LYS A 750 19.63 31.52 -1.84
C LYS A 750 18.58 31.89 -0.80
N HIS A 751 18.32 31.02 0.18
CA HIS A 751 17.29 31.24 1.19
C HIS A 751 17.70 32.22 2.29
N THR A 752 19.01 32.42 2.53
CA THR A 752 19.50 33.20 3.67
C THR A 752 20.29 34.45 3.29
N GLY A 753 20.83 34.51 2.07
CA GLY A 753 21.85 35.49 1.67
C GLY A 753 23.21 35.27 2.33
N ASN A 754 23.46 34.12 2.97
CA ASN A 754 24.74 33.85 3.62
C ASN A 754 25.82 33.45 2.62
N GLU A 755 26.62 34.43 2.18
CA GLU A 755 27.73 34.25 1.22
C GLU A 755 28.76 33.19 1.67
N THR A 756 28.90 32.90 2.97
CA THR A 756 29.82 31.85 3.43
C THR A 756 29.45 30.48 2.88
N LEU A 757 28.15 30.17 2.75
CA LEU A 757 27.70 28.90 2.18
C LEU A 757 28.06 28.79 0.69
N TYR A 758 27.91 29.89 -0.05
CA TYR A 758 28.32 29.99 -1.45
C TYR A 758 29.84 29.83 -1.62
N ASP A 759 30.62 30.55 -0.81
CA ASP A 759 32.09 30.52 -0.86
C ASP A 759 32.65 29.14 -0.55
N ILE A 760 32.06 28.43 0.42
CA ILE A 760 32.41 27.04 0.75
C ILE A 760 32.17 26.13 -0.47
N ALA A 761 31.00 26.23 -1.09
CA ALA A 761 30.66 25.41 -2.25
C ALA A 761 31.58 25.67 -3.45
N VAL A 762 31.84 26.94 -3.77
CA VAL A 762 32.76 27.33 -4.85
C VAL A 762 34.20 26.89 -4.56
N THR A 763 34.66 27.06 -3.33
CA THR A 763 36.02 26.63 -2.92
C THR A 763 36.17 25.11 -3.03
N HIS A 764 35.17 24.36 -2.58
CA HIS A 764 35.12 22.90 -2.73
C HIS A 764 35.20 22.51 -4.20
N ALA A 765 34.33 23.06 -5.05
CA ALA A 765 34.27 22.71 -6.47
C ALA A 765 35.61 22.99 -7.19
N ASN A 766 36.23 24.13 -6.91
CA ASN A 766 37.56 24.47 -7.45
C ASN A 766 38.63 23.50 -6.99
N ARG A 767 38.61 23.09 -5.71
CA ARG A 767 39.57 22.14 -5.17
C ARG A 767 39.38 20.74 -5.75
N THR A 768 38.14 20.30 -5.92
CA THR A 768 37.80 19.04 -6.58
C THR A 768 38.28 19.04 -8.03
N LEU A 769 38.04 20.12 -8.79
CA LEU A 769 38.54 20.24 -10.17
C LEU A 769 40.06 20.12 -10.25
N LYS A 770 40.78 20.68 -9.26
CA LYS A 770 42.24 20.64 -9.24
C LYS A 770 42.81 19.26 -8.90
N GLU A 771 42.21 18.55 -7.95
CA GLU A 771 42.86 17.39 -7.31
C GLU A 771 42.22 16.03 -7.64
N HIS A 772 40.92 16.01 -7.95
CA HIS A 772 40.21 14.79 -8.36
C HIS A 772 40.20 14.60 -9.88
N VAL A 773 40.16 15.67 -10.66
CA VAL A 773 40.12 15.60 -12.13
C VAL A 773 41.54 15.54 -12.68
N ARG A 774 41.82 14.54 -13.52
CA ARG A 774 43.11 14.36 -14.19
C ARG A 774 43.20 15.27 -15.42
N LYS A 775 44.40 15.36 -16.00
CA LYS A 775 44.65 16.21 -17.18
C LYS A 775 43.85 15.81 -18.42
N ASP A 776 43.48 14.54 -18.53
CA ASP A 776 42.65 13.98 -19.60
C ASP A 776 41.15 14.02 -19.26
N TYR A 777 40.77 14.65 -18.14
CA TYR A 777 39.41 14.71 -17.61
C TYR A 777 38.82 13.37 -17.16
N SER A 778 39.64 12.32 -17.04
CA SER A 778 39.31 11.20 -16.17
C SER A 778 39.36 11.64 -14.69
N SER A 779 38.88 10.82 -13.76
CA SER A 779 38.80 11.22 -12.35
C SER A 779 39.24 10.16 -11.34
N TYR A 780 39.82 10.64 -10.24
CA TYR A 780 40.03 9.87 -9.02
C TYR A 780 38.77 9.90 -8.16
N HIS A 781 38.37 8.74 -7.62
CA HIS A 781 37.25 8.68 -6.69
C HIS A 781 37.58 9.36 -5.36
N ILE A 782 38.68 8.97 -4.71
CA ILE A 782 39.04 9.44 -3.36
C ILE A 782 40.37 10.18 -3.38
N VAL A 783 40.43 11.37 -2.80
CA VAL A 783 41.67 12.10 -2.50
C VAL A 783 41.78 12.30 -1.00
N ASP A 784 42.95 11.96 -0.48
CA ASP A 784 43.31 12.12 0.93
C ASP A 784 44.21 13.35 1.09
N PHE A 785 43.81 14.25 1.98
CA PHE A 785 44.55 15.46 2.29
C PHE A 785 45.06 15.44 3.72
N ASN A 786 46.22 16.05 3.93
CA ASN A 786 46.67 16.40 5.25
C ASN A 786 45.80 17.56 5.79
N HIS A 787 45.10 17.34 6.90
CA HIS A 787 44.16 18.28 7.48
C HIS A 787 44.82 19.59 7.92
N THR A 788 46.08 19.53 8.34
CA THR A 788 46.83 20.68 8.85
C THR A 788 47.41 21.55 7.73
N THR A 789 47.97 20.93 6.69
CA THR A 789 48.70 21.62 5.62
C THR A 789 47.88 21.80 4.33
N GLY A 790 46.83 20.99 4.13
CA GLY A 790 46.07 20.94 2.89
C GLY A 790 46.79 20.24 1.73
N ALA A 791 47.94 19.61 1.96
CA ALA A 791 48.66 18.86 0.93
C ALA A 791 47.97 17.52 0.61
N VAL A 792 48.02 17.08 -0.65
CA VAL A 792 47.56 15.73 -1.04
C VAL A 792 48.53 14.69 -0.47
N ILE A 793 48.01 13.75 0.30
CA ILE A 793 48.75 12.60 0.82
C ILE A 793 48.70 11.46 -0.19
N SER A 794 47.49 11.10 -0.63
CA SER A 794 47.29 9.95 -1.49
C SER A 794 46.00 10.06 -2.31
N ARG A 795 45.89 9.20 -3.33
CA ARG A 795 44.68 9.01 -4.13
C ARG A 795 44.35 7.54 -4.12
N LEU A 796 43.16 7.19 -3.64
CA LEU A 796 42.81 5.83 -3.25
C LEU A 796 41.73 5.26 -4.15
N GLN A 797 41.81 3.94 -4.37
CA GLN A 797 40.71 3.15 -4.87
C GLN A 797 39.63 3.12 -3.78
N GLY A 798 38.41 3.52 -4.17
CA GLY A 798 37.20 3.18 -3.43
C GLY A 798 36.44 2.09 -4.15
N GLN A 799 35.40 2.49 -4.88
CA GLN A 799 34.48 1.57 -5.56
C GLN A 799 34.89 1.17 -6.98
N GLY A 800 36.00 1.72 -7.52
CA GLY A 800 36.52 1.48 -8.88
C GLY A 800 37.51 0.30 -9.00
N TYR A 801 38.02 0.07 -10.21
CA TYR A 801 38.93 -1.04 -10.54
C TYR A 801 40.27 -0.96 -9.82
N ASN A 802 40.93 0.20 -9.80
CA ASN A 802 42.17 0.45 -9.05
C ASN A 802 42.37 1.96 -8.77
N ASN A 803 43.45 2.34 -8.09
CA ASN A 803 43.72 3.74 -7.69
C ASN A 803 43.82 4.72 -8.88
N SER A 804 44.18 4.24 -10.06
CA SER A 804 44.38 5.06 -11.26
C SER A 804 43.26 4.89 -12.28
N SER A 805 42.27 4.03 -12.02
CA SER A 805 41.15 3.81 -12.92
C SER A 805 40.10 4.91 -12.79
N THR A 806 39.11 4.86 -13.69
CA THR A 806 38.03 5.83 -13.80
C THR A 806 36.71 5.13 -13.57
N TRP A 807 36.30 5.15 -12.31
CA TRP A 807 35.02 4.61 -11.87
C TRP A 807 33.87 5.40 -12.52
N ALA A 808 33.02 4.70 -13.27
CA ALA A 808 32.09 5.36 -14.18
C ALA A 808 31.08 6.26 -13.45
N ARG A 809 30.54 5.81 -12.32
CA ARG A 809 29.60 6.63 -11.53
C ARG A 809 30.27 7.85 -10.90
N GLY A 810 31.55 7.75 -10.51
CA GLY A 810 32.32 8.90 -10.05
C GLY A 810 32.46 9.97 -11.13
N GLN A 811 32.73 9.54 -12.37
CA GLN A 811 32.75 10.44 -13.52
C GLN A 811 31.36 11.07 -13.77
N ALA A 812 30.28 10.29 -13.68
CA ALA A 812 28.92 10.79 -13.83
C ALA A 812 28.55 11.82 -12.75
N TRP A 813 28.97 11.62 -11.49
CA TRP A 813 28.80 12.60 -10.42
C TRP A 813 29.48 13.93 -10.72
N LEU A 814 30.67 13.91 -11.32
CA LEU A 814 31.37 15.13 -11.70
C LEU A 814 30.67 15.83 -12.87
N VAL A 815 30.19 15.09 -13.88
CA VAL A 815 29.41 15.68 -14.99
C VAL A 815 28.19 16.43 -14.46
N ASN A 816 27.39 15.78 -13.63
CA ASN A 816 26.17 16.37 -13.08
C ASN A 816 26.50 17.48 -12.04
N GLY A 817 27.46 17.22 -11.15
CA GLY A 817 27.85 18.14 -10.09
C GLY A 817 28.46 19.45 -10.61
N PHE A 818 29.31 19.43 -11.63
CA PHE A 818 29.82 20.67 -12.25
C PHE A 818 28.76 21.39 -13.08
N THR A 819 27.84 20.66 -13.73
CA THR A 819 26.67 21.26 -14.40
C THR A 819 25.80 22.01 -13.39
N THR A 820 25.52 21.38 -12.25
CA THR A 820 24.80 21.97 -11.12
C THR A 820 25.56 23.17 -10.54
N THR A 821 26.88 23.05 -10.34
CA THR A 821 27.70 24.17 -9.84
C THR A 821 27.64 25.37 -10.81
N TYR A 822 27.69 25.13 -12.12
CA TYR A 822 27.49 26.18 -13.11
C TYR A 822 26.07 26.76 -13.08
N ARG A 823 25.02 25.95 -12.87
CA ARG A 823 23.63 26.42 -12.72
C ARG A 823 23.56 27.55 -11.69
N TYR A 824 24.22 27.40 -10.54
CA TYR A 824 24.19 28.38 -9.45
C TYR A 824 25.16 29.54 -9.64
N THR A 825 26.41 29.24 -10.01
CA THR A 825 27.49 30.25 -9.99
C THR A 825 27.59 31.05 -11.27
N LYS A 826 27.13 30.49 -12.40
CA LYS A 826 27.36 30.98 -13.77
C LYS A 826 28.85 31.23 -14.11
N GLN A 827 29.79 30.68 -13.34
CA GLN A 827 31.21 30.86 -13.59
C GLN A 827 31.68 29.92 -14.72
N LYS A 828 32.24 30.52 -15.78
CA LYS A 828 32.51 29.83 -17.05
C LYS A 828 33.42 28.60 -16.91
N HIS A 829 34.43 28.64 -16.03
CA HIS A 829 35.35 27.51 -15.89
C HIS A 829 34.66 26.25 -15.31
N PHE A 830 33.54 26.38 -14.60
CA PHE A 830 32.73 25.22 -14.18
C PHE A 830 31.92 24.63 -15.34
N LEU A 831 31.46 25.48 -16.28
CA LEU A 831 30.86 24.99 -17.52
C LEU A 831 31.89 24.23 -18.36
N GLU A 832 33.09 24.81 -18.53
CA GLU A 832 34.19 24.18 -19.25
C GLU A 832 34.60 22.85 -18.60
N ALA A 833 34.61 22.78 -17.26
CA ALA A 833 34.82 21.51 -16.55
C ALA A 833 33.73 20.48 -16.87
N ALA A 834 32.45 20.86 -16.78
CA ALA A 834 31.33 19.98 -17.10
C ALA A 834 31.37 19.45 -18.54
N GLU A 835 31.65 20.32 -19.52
CA GLU A 835 31.77 19.94 -20.94
C GLU A 835 32.89 18.94 -21.19
N ASN A 836 34.06 19.14 -20.57
CA ASN A 836 35.22 18.25 -20.75
C ASN A 836 35.03 16.90 -20.03
N LEU A 837 34.47 16.90 -18.82
CA LEU A 837 34.12 15.67 -18.09
C LEU A 837 33.06 14.86 -18.85
N ALA A 838 32.06 15.54 -19.43
CA ALA A 838 31.03 14.93 -20.26
C ALA A 838 31.63 14.37 -21.56
N GLN A 839 32.55 15.11 -22.20
CA GLN A 839 33.27 14.65 -23.39
C GLN A 839 34.05 13.37 -23.10
N TYR A 840 34.77 13.30 -21.97
CA TYR A 840 35.44 12.07 -21.53
C TYR A 840 34.43 10.93 -21.40
N TYR A 841 33.37 11.12 -20.60
CA TYR A 841 32.35 10.10 -20.35
C TYR A 841 31.76 9.55 -21.66
N ILE A 842 31.30 10.44 -22.55
CA ILE A 842 30.67 10.07 -23.83
C ILE A 842 31.65 9.33 -24.74
N SER A 843 32.92 9.74 -24.79
CA SER A 843 33.91 9.09 -25.67
C SER A 843 34.30 7.68 -25.24
N HIS A 844 33.99 7.28 -24.00
CA HIS A 844 34.26 5.95 -23.45
C HIS A 844 33.00 5.10 -23.30
N LEU A 845 31.85 5.58 -23.78
CA LEU A 845 30.62 4.80 -23.76
C LEU A 845 30.65 3.65 -24.79
N PRO A 846 30.09 2.49 -24.46
CA PRO A 846 29.79 1.45 -25.44
C PRO A 846 28.64 1.89 -26.36
N GLU A 847 28.39 1.09 -27.40
CA GLU A 847 27.34 1.36 -28.41
C GLU A 847 25.94 1.52 -27.80
N ASP A 848 25.60 0.74 -26.77
CA ASP A 848 24.32 0.84 -26.05
C ASP A 848 24.26 2.00 -25.05
N GLY A 849 25.28 2.87 -25.01
CA GLY A 849 25.30 4.06 -24.16
C GLY A 849 25.37 3.79 -22.64
N ILE A 850 25.32 2.53 -22.19
CA ILE A 850 25.35 2.20 -20.75
C ILE A 850 26.78 1.87 -20.33
N ALA A 851 27.38 2.77 -19.53
CA ALA A 851 28.76 2.62 -19.08
C ALA A 851 29.02 1.26 -18.39
N PRO A 852 30.23 0.68 -18.54
CA PRO A 852 30.71 -0.33 -17.59
C PRO A 852 30.80 0.29 -16.19
N TRP A 853 30.94 -0.55 -15.15
CA TRP A 853 31.16 -0.03 -13.78
C TRP A 853 32.44 0.82 -13.65
N ASP A 854 33.47 0.52 -14.44
CA ASP A 854 34.74 1.25 -14.53
C ASP A 854 35.22 1.26 -15.99
N PHE A 855 35.71 2.39 -16.48
CA PHE A 855 36.12 2.56 -17.88
C PHE A 855 37.48 1.91 -18.19
N ASP A 856 38.33 1.66 -17.19
CA ASP A 856 39.69 1.17 -17.39
C ASP A 856 39.84 -0.33 -17.08
N VAL A 857 38.71 -1.05 -16.93
CA VAL A 857 38.73 -2.49 -16.69
C VAL A 857 39.18 -3.26 -17.94
N PRO A 858 40.19 -4.14 -17.85
CA PRO A 858 40.75 -4.83 -19.01
C PRO A 858 39.83 -5.94 -19.52
N HIS A 859 39.32 -5.80 -20.75
CA HIS A 859 38.40 -6.74 -21.40
C HIS A 859 38.96 -8.17 -21.55
N ASP A 860 40.28 -8.32 -21.70
CA ASP A 860 40.96 -9.61 -21.83
C ASP A 860 41.03 -10.40 -20.51
N LYS A 861 40.88 -9.72 -19.36
CA LYS A 861 40.99 -10.34 -18.03
C LYS A 861 39.65 -10.58 -17.34
N TYR A 862 38.57 -10.02 -17.87
CA TYR A 862 37.23 -10.11 -17.30
C TYR A 862 36.27 -10.73 -18.31
N PRO A 863 35.88 -12.02 -18.14
CA PRO A 863 34.91 -12.69 -19.02
C PRO A 863 33.56 -11.97 -19.08
N TYR A 864 33.23 -11.25 -18.01
CA TYR A 864 32.06 -10.41 -17.90
C TYR A 864 32.43 -9.12 -17.16
N ILE A 865 32.09 -7.98 -17.75
CA ILE A 865 32.23 -6.66 -17.15
C ILE A 865 30.82 -6.16 -16.85
N PRO A 866 30.43 -6.03 -15.57
CA PRO A 866 29.10 -5.57 -15.23
C PRO A 866 28.93 -4.10 -15.65
N ARG A 867 27.69 -3.80 -16.04
CA ARG A 867 27.27 -2.44 -16.37
C ARG A 867 26.98 -1.65 -15.11
N ASP A 868 26.86 -0.35 -15.27
CA ASP A 868 26.32 0.51 -14.24
C ASP A 868 25.24 1.43 -14.79
N SER A 869 24.00 0.93 -14.83
CA SER A 869 22.84 1.71 -15.25
C SER A 869 22.61 2.96 -14.39
N SER A 870 23.04 2.96 -13.12
CA SER A 870 22.94 4.14 -12.27
C SER A 870 23.89 5.28 -12.70
N SER A 871 25.12 4.95 -13.10
CA SER A 871 26.06 5.90 -13.72
C SER A 871 25.46 6.54 -14.96
N ALA A 872 24.85 5.72 -15.83
CA ALA A 872 24.22 6.19 -17.05
C ALA A 872 23.05 7.13 -16.76
N ALA A 873 22.18 6.79 -15.79
CA ALA A 873 21.06 7.64 -15.38
C ALA A 873 21.51 9.01 -14.82
N VAL A 874 22.54 9.02 -13.96
CA VAL A 874 23.14 10.25 -13.42
C VAL A 874 23.71 11.12 -14.54
N ALA A 875 24.45 10.52 -15.47
CA ALA A 875 25.04 11.21 -16.61
C ALA A 875 23.95 11.78 -17.53
N ALA A 876 22.89 11.01 -17.84
CA ALA A 876 21.78 11.49 -18.67
C ALA A 876 21.10 12.72 -18.06
N SER A 877 20.80 12.69 -16.75
CA SER A 877 20.24 13.82 -16.02
C SER A 877 21.12 15.08 -16.15
N GLY A 878 22.43 14.95 -15.95
CA GLY A 878 23.38 16.05 -16.11
C GLY A 878 23.53 16.52 -17.57
N LEU A 879 23.53 15.61 -18.54
CA LEU A 879 23.68 15.92 -19.97
C LEU A 879 22.47 16.68 -20.53
N PHE A 880 21.24 16.36 -20.09
CA PHE A 880 20.06 17.14 -20.47
C PHE A 880 20.15 18.58 -20.00
N GLU A 881 20.56 18.79 -18.74
CA GLU A 881 20.74 20.14 -18.21
C GLU A 881 21.90 20.88 -18.88
N LEU A 882 23.03 20.19 -19.13
CA LEU A 882 24.18 20.76 -19.84
C LEU A 882 23.83 21.17 -21.27
N PHE A 883 22.99 20.39 -21.96
CA PHE A 883 22.40 20.79 -23.25
C PHE A 883 21.59 22.08 -23.10
N GLY A 884 20.84 22.22 -22.02
CA GLY A 884 20.11 23.45 -21.68
C GLY A 884 20.98 24.70 -21.74
N PHE A 885 22.22 24.62 -21.24
CA PHE A 885 23.19 25.72 -21.21
C PHE A 885 24.01 25.89 -22.49
N THR A 886 24.41 24.79 -23.13
CA THR A 886 25.38 24.81 -24.25
C THR A 886 24.72 24.76 -25.63
N LYS A 887 23.49 24.22 -25.70
CA LYS A 887 22.80 23.83 -26.94
C LYS A 887 23.61 22.86 -27.82
N ASN A 888 24.59 22.16 -27.26
CA ASN A 888 25.37 21.18 -27.98
C ASN A 888 24.57 19.88 -28.13
N GLU A 889 24.09 19.62 -29.35
CA GLU A 889 23.29 18.46 -29.73
C GLU A 889 23.92 17.11 -29.36
N LYS A 890 25.24 17.04 -29.21
CA LYS A 890 25.92 15.82 -28.77
C LYS A 890 25.41 15.37 -27.39
N TYR A 891 25.18 16.31 -26.47
CA TYR A 891 24.70 15.99 -25.13
C TYR A 891 23.25 15.51 -25.16
N LEU A 892 22.38 16.18 -25.92
CA LEU A 892 20.99 15.76 -26.10
C LEU A 892 20.88 14.36 -26.72
N LYS A 893 21.62 14.10 -27.81
CA LYS A 893 21.62 12.80 -28.49
C LYS A 893 22.12 11.69 -27.58
N THR A 894 23.19 11.95 -26.83
CA THR A 894 23.74 10.94 -25.92
C THR A 894 22.80 10.67 -24.74
N ALA A 895 22.20 11.71 -24.17
CA ALA A 895 21.21 11.56 -23.11
C ALA A 895 19.99 10.75 -23.59
N LYS A 896 19.47 11.02 -24.79
CA LYS A 896 18.38 10.23 -25.40
C LYS A 896 18.77 8.77 -25.63
N LEU A 897 19.95 8.50 -26.19
CA LEU A 897 20.46 7.14 -26.38
C LEU A 897 20.51 6.36 -25.05
N ILE A 898 21.02 7.00 -23.99
CA ILE A 898 21.05 6.41 -22.65
C ILE A 898 19.63 6.10 -22.17
N MET A 899 18.70 7.06 -22.29
CA MET A 899 17.31 6.88 -21.83
C MET A 899 16.56 5.80 -22.61
N GLU A 900 16.74 5.73 -23.93
CA GLU A 900 16.20 4.66 -24.77
C GLU A 900 16.74 3.29 -24.34
N SER A 901 18.04 3.20 -24.08
CA SER A 901 18.69 1.96 -23.64
C SER A 901 18.22 1.54 -22.25
N LEU A 902 18.17 2.46 -21.27
CA LEU A 902 17.64 2.20 -19.93
C LEU A 902 16.15 1.78 -19.96
N SER A 903 15.39 2.25 -20.94
CA SER A 903 13.98 1.91 -21.15
C SER A 903 13.75 0.62 -21.96
N SER A 904 14.81 -0.06 -22.39
CA SER A 904 14.71 -1.36 -23.07
C SER A 904 14.50 -2.51 -22.09
N ASP A 905 13.99 -3.64 -22.59
CA ASP A 905 13.81 -4.88 -21.81
C ASP A 905 15.10 -5.39 -21.15
N LYS A 906 16.27 -4.95 -21.64
CA LYS A 906 17.57 -5.31 -21.07
C LYS A 906 17.80 -4.66 -19.70
N TYR A 907 17.30 -3.45 -19.49
CA TYR A 907 17.60 -2.62 -18.32
C TYR A 907 16.39 -2.25 -17.47
N ARG A 908 15.17 -2.47 -17.98
CA ARG A 908 13.95 -2.32 -17.17
C ARG A 908 13.81 -3.45 -16.16
N ALA A 909 13.35 -3.10 -14.97
CA ALA A 909 13.10 -4.07 -13.91
C ALA A 909 11.97 -5.06 -14.24
N ASP A 910 11.09 -4.74 -15.20
CA ASP A 910 10.05 -5.64 -15.71
C ASP A 910 10.37 -6.20 -17.11
N GLY A 911 11.59 -6.01 -17.60
CA GLY A 911 12.02 -6.43 -18.93
C GLY A 911 12.27 -7.93 -19.06
N LYS A 912 12.36 -8.67 -17.94
CA LYS A 912 12.51 -10.13 -17.94
C LYS A 912 11.54 -10.81 -16.96
N PRO A 913 10.97 -11.99 -17.31
CA PRO A 913 10.03 -12.71 -16.45
C PRO A 913 10.58 -13.11 -15.07
N GLU A 914 11.90 -13.34 -14.97
CA GLU A 914 12.57 -13.69 -13.72
C GLU A 914 12.75 -12.51 -12.76
N TYR A 915 12.64 -11.28 -13.25
CA TYR A 915 12.76 -10.09 -12.43
C TYR A 915 11.47 -9.89 -11.61
N LYS A 916 11.65 -9.69 -10.31
CA LYS A 916 10.61 -9.55 -9.30
C LYS A 916 10.79 -8.28 -8.48
N LEU A 917 11.94 -7.62 -8.61
CA LEU A 917 12.25 -6.45 -7.83
C LEU A 917 11.46 -5.26 -8.36
N PRO A 918 10.78 -4.54 -7.48
CA PRO A 918 10.00 -3.38 -7.85
C PRO A 918 10.88 -2.12 -7.97
N ALA A 919 11.86 -2.20 -8.86
CA ALA A 919 12.70 -1.08 -9.29
C ALA A 919 12.19 -0.50 -10.61
N LEU A 920 12.80 0.58 -11.09
CA LEU A 920 12.60 1.06 -12.46
C LEU A 920 13.65 0.46 -13.39
N ILE A 921 14.91 0.57 -12.99
CA ILE A 921 16.06 0.08 -13.76
C ILE A 921 16.90 -0.92 -12.96
N VAL A 922 17.51 -1.87 -13.68
CA VAL A 922 18.38 -2.93 -13.15
C VAL A 922 19.75 -2.89 -13.83
N ASN A 923 20.63 -3.83 -13.50
CA ASN A 923 22.00 -3.94 -14.03
C ASN A 923 22.91 -2.75 -13.66
N ALA A 924 22.77 -2.26 -12.43
CA ALA A 924 23.65 -1.28 -11.80
C ALA A 924 24.73 -1.99 -10.96
N THR A 925 25.79 -1.26 -10.63
CA THR A 925 26.91 -1.78 -9.82
C THR A 925 27.22 -0.85 -8.65
N SER A 926 26.84 -1.20 -7.41
CA SER A 926 27.12 -0.35 -6.25
C SER A 926 28.59 -0.36 -5.84
N MET A 927 29.28 -1.49 -6.01
CA MET A 927 30.72 -1.63 -5.81
C MET A 927 31.29 -2.60 -6.84
N GLY A 928 32.51 -2.33 -7.30
CA GLY A 928 33.20 -3.22 -8.22
C GLY A 928 33.27 -4.68 -7.77
N PRO A 929 33.23 -5.66 -8.69
CA PRO A 929 33.36 -7.08 -8.34
C PRO A 929 34.61 -7.41 -7.51
N ASN A 930 35.71 -6.69 -7.73
CA ASN A 930 36.95 -6.85 -6.96
C ASN A 930 36.83 -6.33 -5.52
N ALA A 931 35.94 -5.35 -5.28
CA ALA A 931 35.78 -4.69 -4.00
C ALA A 931 34.69 -5.36 -3.14
N ALA A 932 33.59 -5.82 -3.74
CA ALA A 932 32.53 -6.54 -3.05
C ALA A 932 31.77 -7.50 -3.98
N PRO A 933 31.92 -8.83 -3.81
CA PRO A 933 31.11 -9.81 -4.56
C PRO A 933 29.61 -9.61 -4.31
N GLY A 934 28.80 -9.73 -5.37
CA GLY A 934 27.33 -9.60 -5.29
C GLY A 934 26.80 -8.16 -5.25
N LYS A 935 27.67 -7.16 -5.48
CA LYS A 935 27.28 -5.73 -5.58
C LYS A 935 27.20 -5.22 -7.02
N SER A 936 27.15 -6.12 -8.00
CA SER A 936 26.92 -5.85 -9.42
C SER A 936 25.64 -6.52 -9.91
N ASP A 937 25.10 -6.05 -11.03
CA ASP A 937 23.87 -6.54 -11.65
C ASP A 937 22.62 -6.42 -10.76
N ILE A 938 22.58 -5.32 -9.98
CA ILE A 938 21.52 -5.01 -9.02
C ILE A 938 20.73 -3.77 -9.44
N ALA A 939 19.62 -3.48 -8.75
CA ALA A 939 18.98 -2.17 -8.81
C ALA A 939 19.48 -1.28 -7.67
N LEU A 940 19.47 0.04 -7.89
CA LEU A 940 19.93 1.05 -6.94
C LEU A 940 18.92 2.17 -6.88
N THR A 941 18.49 2.58 -5.68
CA THR A 941 17.44 3.60 -5.53
C THR A 941 17.80 4.94 -6.15
N TYR A 942 19.10 5.31 -6.13
CA TYR A 942 19.58 6.51 -6.80
C TYR A 942 19.58 6.36 -8.32
N GLY A 943 19.77 5.15 -8.85
CA GLY A 943 19.57 4.87 -10.27
C GLY A 943 18.13 5.19 -10.70
N ASP A 944 17.14 4.71 -9.93
CA ASP A 944 15.73 5.01 -10.17
C ASP A 944 15.42 6.52 -10.07
N TYR A 945 15.98 7.20 -9.05
CA TYR A 945 15.82 8.66 -8.89
C TYR A 945 16.36 9.44 -10.09
N TYR A 946 17.58 9.18 -10.53
CA TYR A 946 18.18 9.91 -11.65
C TYR A 946 17.58 9.51 -12.99
N PHE A 947 17.06 8.29 -13.12
CA PHE A 947 16.28 7.87 -14.29
C PHE A 947 15.03 8.74 -14.42
N ILE A 948 14.21 8.85 -13.37
CA ILE A 948 13.03 9.72 -13.40
C ILE A 948 13.42 11.21 -13.54
N SER A 949 14.48 11.66 -12.88
CA SER A 949 15.01 13.01 -13.05
C SER A 949 15.37 13.31 -14.50
N ALA A 950 15.90 12.34 -15.24
CA ALA A 950 16.20 12.52 -16.66
C ALA A 950 14.93 12.49 -17.54
N VAL A 951 13.93 11.66 -17.19
CA VAL A 951 12.63 11.58 -17.90
C VAL A 951 11.93 12.95 -17.98
N GLN A 952 12.07 13.81 -16.96
CA GLN A 952 11.41 15.11 -16.95
C GLN A 952 11.79 16.01 -18.15
N TYR A 953 12.96 15.79 -18.77
CA TYR A 953 13.47 16.57 -19.90
C TYR A 953 13.01 16.04 -21.27
N LEU A 954 12.29 14.91 -21.30
CA LEU A 954 11.79 14.28 -22.53
C LEU A 954 10.38 14.76 -22.93
N ASN A 955 9.70 15.50 -22.06
CA ASN A 955 8.34 16.02 -22.29
C ASN A 955 8.32 17.36 -22.99
#